data_AF-A0A8H6LV15-F1
#
_entry.id   AF-A0A8H6LV15-F1
#
_cell.length_a   1.000
_cell.length_b   1.000
_cell.length_c   1.000
_cell.angle_alpha   90.00
_cell.angle_beta   90.00
_cell.angle_gamma   90.00
#
_symmetry.space_group_name_H-M   'P 1'
#
loop_
_entity.id
_entity.type
_entity.pdbx_description
1 polymer ?
#
loop_
_entity_poly.entity_id
_entity_poly.type
_entity_poly.pdbx_seq_one_letter_code
_entity_poly.pdbx_strand_id
1 'polypeptide(L)'
;MAFLQGRIPTTQKIPASLLAKAKSASLAGFVAQLDLVKILTPQNYTMDVLGVFLHHLSSDLLVPPPHIDKRRAKSLMTDRTRAACLAGTQGLCAVIHRGCPPDARLKEATAKEILANLNPILAWYAYILASPPEPEDFDLKDPIRMCATLQAMIDFDPVSRRVLYSSPDMASLAISALSLRNSSGVPYVSFEGFVDTCPIVSLFADCAFYDRSRERLSELLCDNTKASAKLRVKLASATIARLRALGGMEKRTVIAQLKMGRPAYQESPQIAVMKVLAKLTAGVRDMCTRYPVMLSVFLKMGFLQALCQTLVTWIIKNGDKGRTSKGDSEARHFGHLTLSAALRLLEAEGSTQGRQFITALCGMVDGGLVELIMDGMQSIPRNHEDSSAVYTTLFACTALCIYPTSAMRICLSLQRLRGDRYIRTDFLKGNGNEVAWEVLCSEASRVAAVSGSRSGNFPVNICDNFNCRSNKSEETVSGVQALTKACSGCRSVVYCSKNCQAEDWSVQHRTECREARVDYATIAYNLRHYPQSLRRFHVQLIHSKFSGAMLTWEKGLHSGPWGRKQTVPILVLDTVNTSEYSYEDYPYHQRLAIPPNGSKSKTHTVHYFDARADRILQEFYKGMERGIRVVEGIHRFGNKEIFTMVKFKRVSDSHVTVLSSVSRIGPLRSETEDSETVLAKRATL
;
A
#
# COMPACT_ATOMS: atom_id res chain seq x y z
N MET A 1 -8.61 -27.25 24.26
CA MET A 1 -10.09 -27.30 24.31
C MET A 1 -10.71 -28.71 24.17
N ALA A 2 -9.98 -29.76 23.78
CA ALA A 2 -10.54 -31.10 23.53
C ALA A 2 -10.74 -32.01 24.78
N PHE A 3 -10.59 -31.51 26.01
CA PHE A 3 -10.55 -32.33 27.24
C PHE A 3 -11.84 -32.29 28.09
N LEU A 4 -12.99 -31.84 27.54
CA LEU A 4 -14.20 -31.53 28.32
C LEU A 4 -15.48 -32.15 27.74
N GLN A 5 -15.59 -33.48 27.73
CA GLN A 5 -16.86 -34.20 27.44
C GLN A 5 -17.47 -34.92 28.65
N GLY A 6 -16.99 -34.65 29.88
CA GLY A 6 -17.69 -35.09 31.09
C GLY A 6 -18.97 -34.27 31.30
N ARG A 7 -20.14 -34.92 31.34
CA ARG A 7 -21.43 -34.28 31.66
C ARG A 7 -21.42 -33.80 33.11
N ILE A 8 -21.20 -32.51 33.34
CA ILE A 8 -21.36 -31.88 34.65
C ILE A 8 -22.86 -31.55 34.83
N PRO A 9 -23.51 -31.88 35.95
CA PRO A 9 -24.91 -31.56 36.20
C PRO A 9 -25.16 -30.04 36.12
N THR A 10 -26.11 -29.65 35.28
CA THR A 10 -26.30 -28.28 34.74
C THR A 10 -26.96 -27.27 35.68
N THR A 11 -27.30 -27.64 36.91
CA THR A 11 -28.10 -26.80 37.83
C THR A 11 -27.41 -26.44 39.15
N GLN A 12 -26.18 -26.88 39.37
CA GLN A 12 -25.52 -26.63 40.65
C GLN A 12 -24.95 -25.20 40.71
N LYS A 13 -25.40 -24.43 41.70
CA LYS A 13 -24.78 -23.14 42.08
C LYS A 13 -23.30 -23.38 42.38
N ILE A 14 -22.44 -22.45 41.94
CA ILE A 14 -21.01 -22.52 42.24
C ILE A 14 -20.81 -22.40 43.77
N PRO A 15 -20.09 -23.33 44.43
CA PRO A 15 -19.91 -23.29 45.88
C PRO A 15 -19.21 -22.01 46.34
N ALA A 16 -19.73 -21.38 47.40
CA ALA A 16 -19.12 -20.17 47.98
C ALA A 16 -17.68 -20.39 48.44
N SER A 17 -17.34 -21.61 48.89
CA SER A 17 -15.98 -22.01 49.24
C SER A 17 -15.02 -21.97 48.05
N LEU A 18 -15.49 -22.32 46.84
CA LEU A 18 -14.70 -22.22 45.62
C LEU A 18 -14.47 -20.75 45.24
N LEU A 19 -15.49 -19.90 45.36
CA LEU A 19 -15.36 -18.45 45.11
C LEU A 19 -14.36 -17.79 46.07
N ALA A 20 -14.46 -18.11 47.37
CA ALA A 20 -13.53 -17.62 48.38
C ALA A 20 -12.09 -18.10 48.12
N LYS A 21 -11.92 -19.39 47.79
CA LYS A 21 -10.61 -19.95 47.43
C LYS A 21 -10.05 -19.28 46.18
N ALA A 22 -10.88 -19.07 45.16
CA ALA A 22 -10.48 -18.44 43.89
C ALA A 22 -10.07 -16.98 44.05
N LYS A 23 -10.53 -16.26 45.09
CA LYS A 23 -10.05 -14.90 45.43
C LYS A 23 -8.66 -14.88 46.07
N SER A 24 -8.15 -16.00 46.57
CA SER A 24 -6.80 -16.06 47.14
C SER A 24 -5.73 -15.78 46.09
N ALA A 25 -4.71 -14.98 46.42
CA ALA A 25 -3.54 -14.73 45.57
C ALA A 25 -2.50 -15.88 45.60
N SER A 26 -2.82 -17.01 46.24
CA SER A 26 -1.93 -18.18 46.31
C SER A 26 -2.08 -19.10 45.09
N LEU A 27 -1.12 -20.02 44.91
CA LEU A 27 -1.21 -21.09 43.90
C LEU A 27 -2.54 -21.87 43.98
N ALA A 28 -3.06 -22.10 45.19
CA ALA A 28 -4.36 -22.75 45.40
C ALA A 28 -5.52 -21.90 44.87
N GLY A 29 -5.41 -20.57 44.93
CA GLY A 29 -6.38 -19.65 44.34
C GLY A 29 -6.30 -19.62 42.81
N PHE A 30 -5.09 -19.70 42.24
CA PHE A 30 -4.90 -19.87 40.80
C PHE A 30 -5.57 -21.16 40.28
N VAL A 31 -5.37 -22.30 40.95
CA VAL A 31 -6.04 -23.56 40.60
C VAL A 31 -7.57 -23.43 40.73
N ALA A 32 -8.05 -22.79 41.79
CA ALA A 32 -9.49 -22.57 41.98
C ALA A 32 -10.11 -21.66 40.90
N GLN A 33 -9.36 -20.68 40.37
CA GLN A 33 -9.80 -19.88 39.23
C GLN A 33 -9.90 -20.72 37.94
N LEU A 34 -8.96 -21.64 37.70
CA LEU A 34 -9.04 -22.55 36.55
C LEU A 34 -10.27 -23.45 36.64
N ASP A 35 -10.54 -24.00 37.83
CA ASP A 35 -11.73 -24.83 38.05
C ASP A 35 -13.01 -24.01 37.88
N LEU A 36 -13.03 -22.77 38.37
CA LEU A 36 -14.14 -21.84 38.16
C LEU A 36 -14.40 -21.58 36.66
N VAL A 37 -13.37 -21.33 35.87
CA VAL A 37 -13.46 -21.13 34.40
C VAL A 37 -13.98 -22.37 33.66
N LYS A 38 -13.67 -23.57 34.16
CA LYS A 38 -14.13 -24.83 33.56
C LYS A 38 -15.60 -25.11 33.83
N ILE A 39 -16.07 -24.84 35.04
CA ILE A 39 -17.45 -25.12 35.46
C ILE A 39 -18.44 -23.99 35.12
N LEU A 40 -17.96 -22.81 34.71
CA LEU A 40 -18.82 -21.66 34.41
C LEU A 40 -19.74 -21.93 33.22
N THR A 41 -21.04 -21.74 33.44
CA THR A 41 -22.13 -21.86 32.46
C THR A 41 -23.07 -20.67 32.56
N PRO A 42 -23.98 -20.46 31.57
CA PRO A 42 -25.01 -19.42 31.68
C PRO A 42 -25.91 -19.57 32.90
N GLN A 43 -26.12 -20.80 33.37
CA GLN A 43 -27.06 -21.11 34.46
C GLN A 43 -26.47 -20.85 35.86
N ASN A 44 -25.14 -20.93 36.00
CA ASN A 44 -24.48 -20.78 37.30
C ASN A 44 -23.69 -19.46 37.44
N TYR A 45 -23.71 -18.60 36.41
CA TYR A 45 -23.11 -17.28 36.47
C TYR A 45 -23.84 -16.36 37.46
N THR A 46 -23.04 -15.64 38.26
CA THR A 46 -23.49 -14.58 39.16
C THR A 46 -22.50 -13.43 39.14
N MET A 47 -22.90 -12.25 39.63
CA MET A 47 -21.99 -11.11 39.78
C MET A 47 -20.82 -11.42 40.73
N ASP A 48 -20.99 -12.34 41.68
CA ASP A 48 -19.90 -12.79 42.56
C ASP A 48 -18.78 -13.48 41.78
N VAL A 49 -19.13 -14.28 40.76
CA VAL A 49 -18.16 -14.94 39.87
C VAL A 49 -17.33 -13.88 39.13
N LEU A 50 -17.98 -12.86 38.58
CA LEU A 50 -17.28 -11.72 37.97
C LEU A 50 -16.37 -11.02 38.99
N GLY A 51 -16.88 -10.79 40.20
CA GLY A 51 -16.14 -10.18 41.30
C GLY A 51 -14.88 -10.95 41.71
N VAL A 52 -14.83 -12.27 41.55
CA VAL A 52 -13.59 -13.06 41.74
C VAL A 52 -12.52 -12.65 40.74
N PHE A 53 -12.87 -12.54 39.45
CA PHE A 53 -11.88 -12.20 38.42
C PHE A 53 -11.46 -10.73 38.50
N LEU A 54 -12.39 -9.82 38.77
CA LEU A 54 -12.08 -8.41 38.95
C LEU A 54 -11.23 -8.15 40.20
N HIS A 55 -11.38 -8.94 41.26
CA HIS A 55 -10.52 -8.86 42.45
C HIS A 55 -9.03 -8.98 42.09
N HIS A 56 -8.66 -9.95 41.26
CA HIS A 56 -7.27 -10.14 40.81
C HIS A 56 -6.78 -9.08 39.83
N LEU A 57 -7.69 -8.29 39.27
CA LEU A 57 -7.39 -7.20 38.35
C LEU A 57 -7.46 -5.83 39.04
N SER A 58 -7.59 -5.77 40.37
CA SER A 58 -7.56 -4.52 41.12
C SER A 58 -6.19 -3.83 41.01
N SER A 59 -6.19 -2.50 40.92
CA SER A 59 -4.97 -1.68 40.88
C SER A 59 -4.14 -1.80 42.16
N ASP A 60 -4.78 -2.07 43.30
CA ASP A 60 -4.10 -2.20 44.60
C ASP A 60 -3.15 -3.40 44.64
N LEU A 61 -3.37 -4.38 43.76
CA LEU A 61 -2.52 -5.57 43.66
C LEU A 61 -1.27 -5.35 42.79
N LEU A 62 -1.22 -4.30 41.97
CA LEU A 62 -0.05 -3.96 41.13
C LEU A 62 1.17 -3.52 41.96
N VAL A 63 0.93 -3.03 43.17
CA VAL A 63 1.98 -2.59 44.08
C VAL A 63 2.17 -3.62 45.19
N PRO A 64 3.39 -4.17 45.39
CA PRO A 64 3.64 -5.03 46.54
C PRO A 64 3.54 -4.22 47.84
N PRO A 65 3.01 -4.81 48.93
CA PRO A 65 2.95 -4.12 50.22
C PRO A 65 4.34 -3.62 50.66
N PRO A 66 4.45 -2.39 51.20
CA PRO A 66 5.74 -1.73 51.44
C PRO A 66 6.62 -2.42 52.49
N HIS A 67 6.04 -3.29 53.31
CA HIS A 67 6.71 -4.00 54.41
C HIS A 67 7.30 -5.36 54.01
N ILE A 68 7.15 -5.80 52.77
CA ILE A 68 7.67 -7.10 52.31
C ILE A 68 9.08 -6.94 51.75
N ASP A 69 10.00 -7.84 52.11
CA ASP A 69 11.35 -7.84 51.57
C ASP A 69 11.35 -8.05 50.04
N LYS A 70 12.40 -7.57 49.35
CA LYS A 70 12.47 -7.60 47.88
C LYS A 70 12.29 -9.00 47.27
N ARG A 71 12.72 -10.06 47.96
CA ARG A 71 12.63 -11.44 47.45
C ARG A 71 11.20 -11.95 47.56
N ARG A 72 10.56 -11.78 48.72
CA ARG A 72 9.14 -12.11 48.91
C ARG A 72 8.23 -11.25 48.03
N ALA A 73 8.56 -9.96 47.85
CA ALA A 73 7.82 -9.07 46.96
C ALA A 73 7.88 -9.56 45.51
N LYS A 74 9.04 -10.01 45.03
CA LYS A 74 9.18 -10.60 43.68
C LYS A 74 8.32 -11.86 43.53
N SER A 75 8.39 -12.79 44.49
CA SER A 75 7.57 -14.02 44.46
C SER A 75 6.08 -13.71 44.47
N LEU A 76 5.64 -12.82 45.36
CA LEU A 76 4.25 -12.39 45.46
C LEU A 76 3.77 -11.73 44.16
N MET A 77 4.60 -10.89 43.53
CA MET A 77 4.25 -10.26 42.26
C MET A 77 4.16 -11.28 41.13
N THR A 78 5.02 -12.31 41.09
CA THR A 78 4.88 -13.41 40.13
C THR A 78 3.53 -14.13 40.32
N ASP A 79 3.16 -14.49 41.55
CA ASP A 79 1.88 -15.16 41.83
C ASP A 79 0.68 -14.28 41.47
N ARG A 80 0.70 -12.99 41.84
CA ARG A 80 -0.33 -12.02 41.47
C ARG A 80 -0.42 -11.84 39.96
N THR A 81 0.71 -11.80 39.25
CA THR A 81 0.74 -11.68 37.79
C THR A 81 0.11 -12.90 37.12
N ARG A 82 0.36 -14.11 37.63
CA ARG A 82 -0.27 -15.35 37.16
C ARG A 82 -1.78 -15.32 37.37
N ALA A 83 -2.22 -14.94 38.57
CA ALA A 83 -3.63 -14.82 38.91
C ALA A 83 -4.34 -13.75 38.06
N ALA A 84 -3.76 -12.56 37.93
CA ALA A 84 -4.28 -11.47 37.11
C ALA A 84 -4.34 -11.86 35.62
N CYS A 85 -3.29 -12.49 35.09
CA CYS A 85 -3.27 -12.97 33.72
C CYS A 85 -4.38 -14.00 33.47
N LEU A 86 -4.58 -14.96 34.37
CA LEU A 86 -5.64 -15.95 34.25
C LEU A 86 -7.03 -15.31 34.35
N ALA A 87 -7.25 -14.47 35.35
CA ALA A 87 -8.49 -13.76 35.58
C ALA A 87 -8.88 -12.89 34.39
N GLY A 88 -7.96 -12.10 33.87
CA GLY A 88 -8.17 -11.26 32.71
C GLY A 88 -8.41 -12.08 31.44
N THR A 89 -7.47 -12.97 31.10
CA THR A 89 -7.48 -13.60 29.76
C THR A 89 -8.44 -14.78 29.61
N GLN A 90 -8.71 -15.53 30.68
CA GLN A 90 -9.60 -16.70 30.65
C GLN A 90 -10.86 -16.47 31.46
N GLY A 91 -10.74 -15.83 32.64
CA GLY A 91 -11.87 -15.52 33.52
C GLY A 91 -12.89 -14.60 32.85
N LEU A 92 -12.47 -13.37 32.51
CA LEU A 92 -13.36 -12.39 31.85
C LEU A 92 -13.86 -12.91 30.49
N CYS A 93 -12.99 -13.53 29.71
CA CYS A 93 -13.37 -14.15 28.43
C CYS A 93 -14.46 -15.23 28.62
N ALA A 94 -14.34 -16.07 29.65
CA ALA A 94 -15.36 -17.07 29.99
C ALA A 94 -16.67 -16.42 30.46
N VAL A 95 -16.60 -15.37 31.28
CA VAL A 95 -17.79 -14.60 31.69
C VAL A 95 -18.52 -14.03 30.48
N ILE A 96 -17.80 -13.41 29.54
CA ILE A 96 -18.41 -12.76 28.38
C ILE A 96 -19.02 -13.76 27.40
N HIS A 97 -18.31 -14.85 27.08
CA HIS A 97 -18.75 -15.78 26.03
C HIS A 97 -19.60 -16.96 26.54
N ARG A 98 -19.39 -17.41 27.78
CA ARG A 98 -20.00 -18.63 28.30
C ARG A 98 -20.84 -18.40 29.55
N GLY A 99 -20.50 -17.41 30.37
CA GLY A 99 -21.14 -17.19 31.66
C GLY A 99 -22.35 -16.27 31.59
N CYS A 100 -22.26 -15.14 30.89
CA CYS A 100 -23.35 -14.17 30.90
C CYS A 100 -24.55 -14.71 30.09
N PRO A 101 -25.70 -14.96 30.72
CA PRO A 101 -26.89 -15.38 29.99
C PRO A 101 -27.36 -14.26 29.04
N PRO A 102 -28.18 -14.58 28.04
CA PRO A 102 -28.78 -13.59 27.15
C PRO A 102 -29.77 -12.64 27.84
N ASP A 103 -29.96 -12.75 29.16
CA ASP A 103 -30.75 -11.81 29.96
C ASP A 103 -30.14 -10.40 29.86
N ALA A 104 -30.94 -9.46 29.35
CA ALA A 104 -30.48 -8.11 29.06
C ALA A 104 -30.03 -7.36 30.33
N ARG A 105 -30.70 -7.57 31.47
CA ARG A 105 -30.39 -6.87 32.72
C ARG A 105 -29.06 -7.35 33.30
N LEU A 106 -28.85 -8.66 33.33
CA LEU A 106 -27.61 -9.23 33.83
C LEU A 106 -26.44 -8.91 32.90
N LYS A 107 -26.67 -8.91 31.58
CA LYS A 107 -25.69 -8.46 30.58
C LYS A 107 -25.28 -6.99 30.78
N GLU A 108 -26.25 -6.10 30.98
CA GLU A 108 -25.99 -4.69 31.27
C GLU A 108 -25.22 -4.50 32.59
N ALA A 109 -25.64 -5.19 33.66
CA ALA A 109 -24.94 -5.15 34.95
C ALA A 109 -23.49 -5.65 34.84
N THR A 110 -23.28 -6.74 34.09
CA THR A 110 -21.95 -7.30 33.79
C THR A 110 -21.09 -6.29 33.04
N ALA A 111 -21.62 -5.68 31.99
CA ALA A 111 -20.90 -4.68 31.19
C ALA A 111 -20.53 -3.46 32.04
N LYS A 112 -21.48 -2.94 32.83
CA LYS A 112 -21.26 -1.81 33.73
C LYS A 112 -20.14 -2.09 34.73
N GLU A 113 -20.14 -3.27 35.34
CA GLU A 113 -19.13 -3.66 36.34
C GLU A 113 -17.74 -3.84 35.71
N ILE A 114 -17.66 -4.46 34.53
CA ILE A 114 -16.40 -4.56 33.77
C ILE A 114 -15.88 -3.15 33.42
N LEU A 115 -16.75 -2.25 32.98
CA LEU A 115 -16.37 -0.89 32.62
C LEU A 115 -15.92 -0.05 33.82
N ALA A 116 -16.54 -0.23 34.98
CA ALA A 116 -16.09 0.40 36.23
C ALA A 116 -14.66 -0.02 36.60
N ASN A 117 -14.23 -1.21 36.18
CA ASN A 117 -12.90 -1.76 36.44
C ASN A 117 -11.98 -1.73 35.20
N LEU A 118 -12.32 -0.97 34.15
CA LEU A 118 -11.58 -1.01 32.90
C LEU A 118 -10.12 -0.55 33.04
N ASN A 119 -9.87 0.55 33.75
CA ASN A 119 -8.51 1.08 33.92
C ASN A 119 -7.60 0.08 34.66
N PRO A 120 -8.01 -0.52 35.79
CA PRO A 120 -7.26 -1.61 36.42
C PRO A 120 -6.96 -2.79 35.47
N ILE A 121 -7.93 -3.22 34.66
CA ILE A 121 -7.74 -4.30 33.68
C ILE A 121 -6.64 -3.93 32.66
N LEU A 122 -6.72 -2.73 32.07
CA LEU A 122 -5.74 -2.26 31.08
C LEU A 122 -4.35 -2.07 31.69
N ALA A 123 -4.26 -1.58 32.94
CA ALA A 123 -3.01 -1.42 33.67
C ALA A 123 -2.32 -2.78 33.91
N TRP A 124 -3.08 -3.81 34.30
CA TRP A 124 -2.55 -5.17 34.44
C TRP A 124 -2.04 -5.73 33.11
N TYR A 125 -2.78 -5.56 32.02
CA TYR A 125 -2.31 -6.03 30.71
C TYR A 125 -1.04 -5.28 30.27
N ALA A 126 -0.96 -3.97 30.46
CA ALA A 126 0.26 -3.21 30.18
C ALA A 126 1.44 -3.71 31.02
N TYR A 127 1.23 -3.96 32.32
CA TYR A 127 2.25 -4.50 33.22
C TYR A 127 2.73 -5.89 32.78
N ILE A 128 1.82 -6.81 32.44
CA ILE A 128 2.18 -8.16 32.00
C ILE A 128 2.98 -8.11 30.69
N LEU A 129 2.55 -7.31 29.72
CA LEU A 129 3.26 -7.16 28.44
C LEU A 129 4.65 -6.52 28.60
N ALA A 130 4.83 -5.66 29.60
CA ALA A 130 6.10 -5.00 29.91
C ALA A 130 7.06 -5.82 30.79
N SER A 131 6.55 -6.82 31.52
CA SER A 131 7.34 -7.67 32.41
C SER A 131 8.43 -8.44 31.65
N PRO A 132 9.51 -8.95 32.27
CA PRO A 132 10.49 -9.82 31.60
C PRO A 132 9.89 -11.21 31.28
N PRO A 133 10.38 -11.95 30.26
CA PRO A 133 9.89 -13.31 29.99
C PRO A 133 10.26 -14.23 31.16
N GLU A 134 9.30 -15.03 31.63
CA GLU A 134 9.57 -16.09 32.62
C GLU A 134 10.03 -17.36 31.90
N PRO A 135 10.95 -18.16 32.49
CA PRO A 135 11.50 -19.37 31.87
C PRO A 135 10.54 -20.59 31.88
N GLU A 136 9.26 -20.43 32.21
CA GLU A 136 8.32 -21.53 32.43
C GLU A 136 7.47 -21.90 31.20
N ASP A 137 6.86 -23.09 31.25
CA ASP A 137 5.95 -23.67 30.23
C ASP A 137 4.71 -22.82 29.92
N PHE A 138 4.43 -21.79 30.73
CA PHE A 138 3.28 -20.90 30.57
C PHE A 138 3.73 -19.50 30.17
N ASP A 139 3.53 -19.15 28.90
CA ASP A 139 3.83 -17.82 28.40
C ASP A 139 2.77 -16.82 28.85
N LEU A 140 2.94 -16.29 30.08
CA LEU A 140 2.10 -15.24 30.68
C LEU A 140 1.94 -14.02 29.77
N LYS A 141 2.88 -13.83 28.84
CA LYS A 141 2.90 -12.69 27.94
C LYS A 141 2.11 -12.88 26.68
N ASP A 142 1.51 -14.05 26.44
CA ASP A 142 0.75 -14.30 25.22
C ASP A 142 -0.32 -13.21 25.00
N PRO A 143 -0.08 -12.24 24.10
CA PRO A 143 -0.97 -11.12 23.91
C PRO A 143 -2.25 -11.55 23.17
N ILE A 144 -2.27 -12.75 22.58
CA ILE A 144 -3.43 -13.25 21.82
C ILE A 144 -4.65 -13.29 22.73
N ARG A 145 -4.52 -13.86 23.93
CA ARG A 145 -5.66 -14.04 24.84
C ARG A 145 -6.11 -12.73 25.50
N MET A 146 -5.18 -11.81 25.75
CA MET A 146 -5.51 -10.46 26.23
C MET A 146 -6.30 -9.69 25.16
N CYS A 147 -5.78 -9.63 23.94
CA CYS A 147 -6.45 -8.97 22.82
C CYS A 147 -7.80 -9.60 22.49
N ALA A 148 -7.91 -10.93 22.59
CA ALA A 148 -9.16 -11.65 22.43
C ALA A 148 -10.19 -11.27 23.48
N THR A 149 -9.78 -11.17 24.74
CA THR A 149 -10.68 -10.72 25.82
C THR A 149 -11.14 -9.29 25.59
N LEU A 150 -10.24 -8.39 25.18
CA LEU A 150 -10.61 -7.01 24.87
C LEU A 150 -11.60 -6.95 23.69
N GLN A 151 -11.42 -7.77 22.66
CA GLN A 151 -12.39 -7.88 21.56
C GLN A 151 -13.74 -8.41 22.04
N ALA A 152 -13.72 -9.45 22.88
CA ALA A 152 -14.93 -9.96 23.49
C ALA A 152 -15.67 -8.85 24.26
N MET A 153 -14.95 -8.01 25.02
CA MET A 153 -15.52 -6.85 25.71
C MET A 153 -16.09 -5.80 24.74
N ILE A 154 -15.39 -5.54 23.64
CA ILE A 154 -15.81 -4.59 22.58
C ILE A 154 -17.09 -5.07 21.88
N ASP A 155 -17.24 -6.36 21.69
CA ASP A 155 -18.42 -6.95 21.04
C ASP A 155 -19.55 -7.29 22.03
N PHE A 156 -19.24 -7.33 23.33
CA PHE A 156 -20.21 -7.62 24.38
C PHE A 156 -21.29 -6.54 24.45
N ASP A 157 -20.90 -5.27 24.43
CA ASP A 157 -21.80 -4.13 24.62
C ASP A 157 -21.34 -2.87 23.84
N PRO A 158 -22.23 -2.15 23.14
CA PRO A 158 -21.88 -0.95 22.38
C PRO A 158 -21.26 0.19 23.21
N VAL A 159 -21.62 0.34 24.50
CA VAL A 159 -21.00 1.33 25.40
C VAL A 159 -19.56 0.90 25.69
N SER A 160 -19.34 -0.40 25.93
CA SER A 160 -17.99 -0.94 26.15
C SER A 160 -17.06 -0.67 24.98
N ARG A 161 -17.53 -0.87 23.74
CA ARG A 161 -16.80 -0.49 22.51
C ARG A 161 -16.36 0.97 22.53
N ARG A 162 -17.29 1.89 22.81
CA ARG A 162 -17.01 3.33 22.83
C ARG A 162 -15.99 3.69 23.91
N VAL A 163 -16.14 3.16 25.11
CA VAL A 163 -15.26 3.45 26.25
C VAL A 163 -13.86 2.87 26.02
N LEU A 164 -13.75 1.63 25.55
CA LEU A 164 -12.47 0.98 25.25
C LEU A 164 -11.68 1.74 24.18
N TYR A 165 -12.30 2.08 23.04
CA TYR A 165 -11.63 2.88 22.01
C TYR A 165 -11.45 4.36 22.39
N SER A 166 -12.10 4.83 23.45
CA SER A 166 -11.81 6.16 24.04
C SER A 166 -10.68 6.12 25.06
N SER A 167 -10.25 4.93 25.51
CA SER A 167 -9.22 4.82 26.54
C SER A 167 -7.83 5.15 25.96
N PRO A 168 -7.05 6.04 26.61
CA PRO A 168 -5.72 6.40 26.16
C PRO A 168 -4.72 5.23 26.22
N ASP A 169 -4.99 4.23 27.05
CA ASP A 169 -4.12 3.07 27.24
C ASP A 169 -4.33 2.01 26.15
N MET A 170 -5.49 2.03 25.48
CA MET A 170 -5.87 1.05 24.48
C MET A 170 -4.92 1.03 23.28
N ALA A 171 -4.59 2.22 22.76
CA ALA A 171 -3.65 2.38 21.64
C ALA A 171 -2.24 1.90 22.01
N SER A 172 -1.77 2.23 23.22
CA SER A 172 -0.47 1.82 23.74
C SER A 172 -0.38 0.30 23.91
N LEU A 173 -1.46 -0.31 24.41
CA LEU A 173 -1.58 -1.76 24.56
C LEU A 173 -1.59 -2.46 23.19
N ALA A 174 -2.36 -1.95 22.22
CA ALA A 174 -2.39 -2.50 20.87
C ALA A 174 -1.01 -2.47 20.20
N ILE A 175 -0.26 -1.37 20.31
CA ILE A 175 1.12 -1.28 19.79
C ILE A 175 2.05 -2.26 20.53
N SER A 176 1.91 -2.39 21.85
CA SER A 176 2.73 -3.29 22.67
C SER A 176 2.50 -4.75 22.31
N ALA A 177 1.23 -5.16 22.21
CA ALA A 177 0.82 -6.48 21.75
C ALA A 177 1.30 -6.77 20.33
N LEU A 178 1.18 -5.81 19.40
CA LEU A 178 1.69 -5.94 18.05
C LEU A 178 3.22 -6.09 18.04
N SER A 179 3.93 -5.46 18.96
CA SER A 179 5.40 -5.49 19.02
C SER A 179 6.00 -6.71 19.71
N LEU A 180 5.20 -7.49 20.43
CA LEU A 180 5.69 -8.59 21.25
C LEU A 180 6.08 -9.80 20.39
N ARG A 181 7.10 -10.53 20.87
CA ARG A 181 7.67 -11.72 20.25
C ARG A 181 7.83 -12.81 21.30
N ASN A 182 7.68 -14.06 20.88
CA ASN A 182 7.94 -15.20 21.74
C ASN A 182 9.45 -15.39 21.99
N SER A 183 9.81 -16.41 22.76
CA SER A 183 11.20 -16.79 23.07
C SER A 183 12.05 -17.06 21.82
N SER A 184 11.45 -17.50 20.72
CA SER A 184 12.12 -17.71 19.43
C SER A 184 12.23 -16.43 18.57
N GLY A 185 11.81 -15.27 19.07
CA GLY A 185 11.83 -14.01 18.34
C GLY A 185 10.72 -13.89 17.27
N VAL A 186 9.77 -14.82 17.22
CA VAL A 186 8.66 -14.82 16.28
C VAL A 186 7.48 -14.03 16.87
N PRO A 187 6.87 -13.09 16.12
CA PRO A 187 5.66 -12.40 16.58
C PRO A 187 4.52 -13.36 16.86
N TYR A 188 3.72 -13.05 17.88
CA TYR A 188 2.50 -13.81 18.15
C TYR A 188 1.48 -13.64 17.01
N VAL A 189 1.01 -14.78 16.50
CA VAL A 189 -0.02 -14.94 15.49
C VAL A 189 -0.79 -16.21 15.83
N SER A 190 -2.11 -16.13 15.89
CA SER A 190 -2.95 -17.30 16.15
C SER A 190 -4.30 -17.17 15.46
N PHE A 191 -4.80 -18.31 15.02
CA PHE A 191 -6.14 -18.55 14.49
C PHE A 191 -6.99 -19.40 15.46
N GLU A 192 -6.49 -19.72 16.64
CA GLU A 192 -7.18 -20.58 17.61
C GLU A 192 -8.34 -19.85 18.30
N GLY A 193 -9.57 -20.31 18.12
CA GLY A 193 -10.73 -19.83 18.88
C GLY A 193 -11.39 -18.56 18.35
N PHE A 194 -10.88 -17.98 17.27
CA PHE A 194 -11.35 -16.71 16.73
C PHE A 194 -12.04 -16.90 15.37
N VAL A 195 -13.15 -16.18 15.18
CA VAL A 195 -14.09 -16.45 14.08
C VAL A 195 -13.58 -15.96 12.74
N ASP A 196 -12.80 -14.87 12.73
CA ASP A 196 -12.49 -14.18 11.47
C ASP A 196 -11.07 -13.65 11.35
N THR A 197 -10.34 -13.44 12.45
CA THR A 197 -9.04 -12.74 12.43
C THR A 197 -8.18 -13.02 13.66
N CYS A 198 -6.88 -12.75 13.56
CA CYS A 198 -5.95 -12.72 14.68
C CYS A 198 -6.30 -11.55 15.63
N PRO A 199 -6.52 -11.78 16.94
CA PRO A 199 -6.95 -10.72 17.85
C PRO A 199 -5.99 -9.53 17.91
N ILE A 200 -4.67 -9.77 17.88
CA ILE A 200 -3.69 -8.68 17.92
C ILE A 200 -3.85 -7.75 16.72
N VAL A 201 -4.07 -8.32 15.53
CA VAL A 201 -4.23 -7.56 14.29
C VAL A 201 -5.54 -6.78 14.30
N SER A 202 -6.63 -7.40 14.71
CA SER A 202 -7.94 -6.74 14.74
C SER A 202 -7.97 -5.61 15.74
N LEU A 203 -7.39 -5.80 16.93
CA LEU A 203 -7.31 -4.75 17.94
C LEU A 203 -6.53 -3.52 17.43
N PHE A 204 -5.39 -3.76 16.78
CA PHE A 204 -4.58 -2.69 16.19
C PHE A 204 -5.32 -1.97 15.06
N ALA A 205 -5.90 -2.72 14.12
CA ALA A 205 -6.59 -2.13 12.98
C ALA A 205 -7.83 -1.34 13.40
N ASP A 206 -8.56 -1.80 14.41
CA ASP A 206 -9.70 -1.06 14.94
C ASP A 206 -9.24 0.21 15.69
N CYS A 207 -8.15 0.14 16.47
CA CYS A 207 -7.60 1.35 17.10
C CYS A 207 -7.19 2.42 16.07
N ALA A 208 -6.71 2.00 14.89
CA ALA A 208 -6.42 2.92 13.80
C ALA A 208 -7.69 3.55 13.21
N PHE A 209 -8.79 2.80 13.14
CA PHE A 209 -10.04 3.25 12.54
C PHE A 209 -10.87 4.20 13.42
N TYR A 210 -11.00 3.92 14.72
CA TYR A 210 -11.83 4.71 15.64
C TYR A 210 -11.21 6.07 16.00
N ASP A 211 -12.00 7.15 15.89
CA ASP A 211 -11.50 8.53 15.97
C ASP A 211 -10.66 8.84 17.23
N ARG A 212 -11.12 8.47 18.43
CA ARG A 212 -10.42 8.78 19.69
C ARG A 212 -9.14 7.96 19.89
N SER A 213 -9.18 6.65 19.64
CA SER A 213 -7.95 5.83 19.68
C SER A 213 -6.97 6.26 18.60
N ARG A 214 -7.48 6.72 17.46
CA ARG A 214 -6.70 7.27 16.36
C ARG A 214 -6.03 8.59 16.76
N GLU A 215 -6.73 9.52 17.42
CA GLU A 215 -6.11 10.72 18.01
C GLU A 215 -4.96 10.35 18.94
N ARG A 216 -5.15 9.34 19.80
CA ARG A 216 -4.07 8.87 20.68
C ARG A 216 -2.89 8.25 19.92
N LEU A 217 -3.15 7.48 18.86
CA LEU A 217 -2.10 6.99 17.97
C LEU A 217 -1.35 8.16 17.32
N SER A 218 -2.05 9.24 16.95
CA SER A 218 -1.43 10.47 16.44
C SER A 218 -0.46 11.07 17.45
N GLU A 219 -0.87 11.25 18.70
CA GLU A 219 -0.04 11.82 19.76
C GLU A 219 1.24 10.98 19.98
N LEU A 220 1.10 9.66 20.00
CA LEU A 220 2.21 8.74 20.20
C LEU A 220 3.18 8.72 19.00
N LEU A 221 2.65 8.79 17.77
CA LEU A 221 3.41 8.54 16.55
C LEU A 221 3.84 9.78 15.80
N CYS A 222 3.17 10.92 15.92
CA CYS A 222 3.43 12.12 15.11
C CYS A 222 4.34 13.14 15.78
N ASP A 223 4.61 13.00 17.07
CA ASP A 223 5.57 13.86 17.76
C ASP A 223 6.98 13.73 17.14
N ASN A 224 7.69 14.85 17.09
CA ASN A 224 9.06 14.97 16.56
C ASN A 224 10.11 14.52 17.57
N THR A 225 9.71 14.01 18.74
CA THR A 225 10.64 13.45 19.72
C THR A 225 11.33 12.18 19.22
N LYS A 226 12.53 11.94 19.75
CA LYS A 226 13.30 10.71 19.52
C LYS A 226 12.54 9.45 19.96
N ALA A 227 11.68 9.57 20.98
CA ALA A 227 10.85 8.47 21.47
C ALA A 227 9.80 8.06 20.43
N SER A 228 9.04 9.02 19.90
CA SER A 228 8.08 8.76 18.83
C SER A 228 8.75 8.24 17.56
N ALA A 229 9.91 8.78 17.16
CA ALA A 229 10.67 8.24 16.04
C ALA A 229 11.05 6.75 16.22
N LYS A 230 11.52 6.36 17.42
CA LYS A 230 11.79 4.96 17.75
C LYS A 230 10.51 4.12 17.74
N LEU A 231 9.40 4.66 18.24
CA LEU A 231 8.12 3.98 18.26
C LEU A 231 7.58 3.72 16.85
N ARG A 232 7.70 4.68 15.92
CA ARG A 232 7.34 4.51 14.51
C ARG A 232 8.10 3.36 13.86
N VAL A 233 9.42 3.31 14.05
CA VAL A 233 10.28 2.23 13.51
C VAL A 233 9.94 0.88 14.16
N LYS A 234 9.72 0.86 15.48
CA LYS A 234 9.32 -0.35 16.21
C LYS A 234 7.99 -0.90 15.69
N LEU A 235 7.01 -0.03 15.51
CA LEU A 235 5.69 -0.38 14.98
C LEU A 235 5.78 -0.96 13.57
N ALA A 236 6.48 -0.28 12.66
CA ALA A 236 6.66 -0.77 11.29
C ALA A 236 7.42 -2.10 11.24
N SER A 237 8.50 -2.26 12.05
CA SER A 237 9.25 -3.51 12.18
C SER A 237 8.36 -4.66 12.68
N ALA A 238 7.52 -4.39 13.67
CA ALA A 238 6.60 -5.37 14.25
C ALA A 238 5.56 -5.85 13.24
N THR A 239 4.96 -4.92 12.49
CA THR A 239 4.02 -5.23 11.40
C THR A 239 4.68 -6.08 10.32
N ILE A 240 5.87 -5.70 9.85
CA ILE A 240 6.62 -6.45 8.82
C ILE A 240 6.99 -7.86 9.31
N ALA A 241 7.44 -7.98 10.55
CA ALA A 241 7.77 -9.27 11.12
C ALA A 241 6.55 -10.18 11.21
N ARG A 242 5.37 -9.63 11.45
CA ARG A 242 4.12 -10.40 11.49
C ARG A 242 3.67 -10.87 10.11
N LEU A 243 3.85 -10.04 9.07
CA LEU A 243 3.69 -10.49 7.68
C LEU A 243 4.60 -11.67 7.38
N ARG A 244 5.90 -11.56 7.73
CA ARG A 244 6.87 -12.65 7.53
C ARG A 244 6.50 -13.90 8.33
N ALA A 245 6.03 -13.75 9.57
CA ALA A 245 5.56 -14.87 10.38
C ALA A 245 4.37 -15.58 9.71
N LEU A 246 3.35 -14.83 9.28
CA LEU A 246 2.23 -15.35 8.51
C LEU A 246 2.69 -16.06 7.24
N GLY A 247 3.61 -15.47 6.48
CA GLY A 247 4.17 -16.06 5.26
C GLY A 247 5.04 -17.30 5.50
N GLY A 248 5.54 -17.50 6.73
CA GLY A 248 6.30 -18.69 7.13
C GLY A 248 5.47 -19.78 7.80
N MET A 249 4.19 -19.54 8.09
CA MET A 249 3.33 -20.55 8.72
C MET A 249 2.98 -21.66 7.74
N GLU A 250 3.09 -22.91 8.19
CA GLU A 250 2.64 -24.07 7.42
C GLU A 250 1.10 -24.11 7.35
N LYS A 251 0.56 -24.49 6.18
CA LYS A 251 -0.90 -24.68 5.97
C LYS A 251 -1.50 -25.63 7.02
N ARG A 252 -0.77 -26.69 7.39
CA ARG A 252 -1.20 -27.67 8.42
C ARG A 252 -1.35 -27.05 9.80
N THR A 253 -0.43 -26.16 10.19
CA THR A 253 -0.49 -25.45 11.48
C THR A 253 -1.70 -24.54 11.55
N VAL A 254 -2.00 -23.80 10.47
CA VAL A 254 -3.21 -22.96 10.41
C VAL A 254 -4.47 -23.82 10.51
N ILE A 255 -4.55 -24.94 9.79
CA ILE A 255 -5.68 -25.89 9.89
C ILE A 255 -5.85 -26.40 11.32
N ALA A 256 -4.76 -26.78 11.99
CA ALA A 256 -4.81 -27.27 13.37
C ALA A 256 -5.36 -26.20 14.32
N GLN A 257 -4.89 -24.95 14.19
CA GLN A 257 -5.39 -23.82 14.99
C GLN A 257 -6.88 -23.54 14.76
N LEU A 258 -7.33 -23.51 13.49
CA LEU A 258 -8.73 -23.31 13.15
C LEU A 258 -9.63 -24.41 13.76
N LYS A 259 -9.19 -25.69 13.69
CA LYS A 259 -9.92 -26.82 14.27
C LYS A 259 -10.01 -26.76 15.80
N MET A 260 -8.96 -26.27 16.48
CA MET A 260 -8.97 -26.12 17.94
C MET A 260 -10.01 -25.09 18.40
N GLY A 261 -10.27 -24.05 17.60
CA GLY A 261 -11.26 -23.04 17.91
C GLY A 261 -12.70 -23.51 17.74
N ARG A 262 -12.99 -24.22 16.65
CA ARG A 262 -14.34 -24.66 16.29
C ARG A 262 -14.27 -25.98 15.51
N PRO A 263 -14.65 -27.13 16.10
CA PRO A 263 -14.59 -28.44 15.43
C PRO A 263 -15.40 -28.52 14.12
N ALA A 264 -16.44 -27.70 13.98
CA ALA A 264 -17.30 -27.63 12.79
C ALA A 264 -16.87 -26.55 11.77
N TYR A 265 -15.72 -25.89 11.96
CA TYR A 265 -15.31 -24.77 11.12
C TYR A 265 -14.80 -25.25 9.76
N GLN A 266 -15.40 -24.76 8.69
CA GLN A 266 -15.15 -25.18 7.31
C GLN A 266 -14.36 -24.14 6.49
N GLU A 267 -13.91 -23.04 7.09
CA GLU A 267 -13.18 -22.03 6.33
C GLU A 267 -11.81 -22.55 5.87
N SER A 268 -11.47 -22.24 4.63
CA SER A 268 -10.16 -22.52 4.06
C SER A 268 -9.07 -21.76 4.84
N PRO A 269 -7.93 -22.39 5.19
CA PRO A 269 -6.85 -21.70 5.90
C PRO A 269 -6.30 -20.51 5.11
N GLN A 270 -6.39 -20.52 3.77
CA GLN A 270 -6.05 -19.37 2.94
C GLN A 270 -6.96 -18.16 3.22
N ILE A 271 -8.28 -18.35 3.31
CA ILE A 271 -9.23 -17.26 3.58
C ILE A 271 -8.95 -16.65 4.96
N ALA A 272 -8.75 -17.49 5.99
CA ALA A 272 -8.43 -17.02 7.33
C ALA A 272 -7.18 -16.13 7.34
N VAL A 273 -6.11 -16.54 6.65
CA VAL A 273 -4.90 -15.73 6.51
C VAL A 273 -5.17 -14.45 5.72
N MET A 274 -5.93 -14.51 4.62
CA MET A 274 -6.26 -13.34 3.82
C MET A 274 -7.06 -12.30 4.61
N LYS A 275 -8.02 -12.72 5.45
CA LYS A 275 -8.75 -11.82 6.36
C LYS A 275 -7.81 -11.08 7.31
N VAL A 276 -6.82 -11.78 7.86
CA VAL A 276 -5.78 -11.17 8.72
C VAL A 276 -4.92 -10.17 7.94
N LEU A 277 -4.48 -10.52 6.73
CA LEU A 277 -3.68 -9.62 5.89
C LEU A 277 -4.47 -8.38 5.46
N ALA A 278 -5.74 -8.56 5.06
CA ALA A 278 -6.64 -7.48 4.68
C ALA A 278 -6.85 -6.51 5.85
N LYS A 279 -7.14 -7.03 7.05
CA LYS A 279 -7.34 -6.24 8.27
C LYS A 279 -6.06 -5.49 8.67
N LEU A 280 -4.90 -6.15 8.64
CA LEU A 280 -3.61 -5.52 8.93
C LEU A 280 -3.30 -4.40 7.92
N THR A 281 -3.51 -4.66 6.63
CA THR A 281 -3.28 -3.70 5.55
C THR A 281 -4.22 -2.52 5.65
N ALA A 282 -5.50 -2.74 6.00
CA ALA A 282 -6.47 -1.67 6.23
C ALA A 282 -6.06 -0.77 7.40
N GLY A 283 -5.62 -1.34 8.52
CA GLY A 283 -5.11 -0.58 9.67
C GLY A 283 -3.85 0.23 9.34
N VAL A 284 -2.90 -0.36 8.61
CA VAL A 284 -1.71 0.37 8.12
C VAL A 284 -2.11 1.48 7.15
N ARG A 285 -3.06 1.21 6.24
CA ARG A 285 -3.54 2.19 5.27
C ARG A 285 -4.17 3.40 5.94
N ASP A 286 -5.11 3.17 6.86
CA ASP A 286 -5.79 4.26 7.56
C ASP A 286 -4.79 5.15 8.32
N MET A 287 -3.87 4.52 9.03
CA MET A 287 -2.78 5.22 9.73
C MET A 287 -1.88 6.01 8.76
N CYS A 288 -1.47 5.43 7.62
CA CYS A 288 -0.61 6.10 6.65
C CYS A 288 -1.30 7.28 5.92
N THR A 289 -2.59 7.14 5.60
CA THR A 289 -3.38 8.21 4.96
C THR A 289 -3.49 9.43 5.87
N ARG A 290 -3.62 9.21 7.19
CA ARG A 290 -3.72 10.30 8.17
C ARG A 290 -2.35 10.83 8.61
N TYR A 291 -1.34 9.97 8.63
CA TYR A 291 0.00 10.30 9.14
C TYR A 291 1.07 10.01 8.07
N PRO A 292 1.37 10.97 7.18
CA PRO A 292 2.35 10.79 6.10
C PRO A 292 3.76 10.36 6.59
N VAL A 293 4.12 10.73 7.82
CA VAL A 293 5.38 10.29 8.44
C VAL A 293 5.43 8.76 8.61
N MET A 294 4.31 8.11 8.93
CA MET A 294 4.21 6.66 9.03
C MET A 294 4.34 6.01 7.66
N LEU A 295 3.71 6.58 6.63
CA LEU A 295 3.84 6.10 5.26
C LEU A 295 5.30 6.01 4.83
N SER A 296 6.06 7.10 5.04
CA SER A 296 7.51 7.11 4.74
C SER A 296 8.28 6.00 5.47
N VAL A 297 7.95 5.73 6.74
CA VAL A 297 8.60 4.67 7.52
C VAL A 297 8.25 3.28 6.97
N PHE A 298 6.97 2.99 6.70
CA PHE A 298 6.56 1.71 6.15
C PHE A 298 7.16 1.43 4.76
N LEU A 299 7.19 2.43 3.88
CA LEU A 299 7.77 2.30 2.54
C LEU A 299 9.28 2.02 2.62
N LYS A 300 10.03 2.78 3.45
CA LYS A 300 11.47 2.56 3.64
C LYS A 300 11.81 1.20 4.23
N MET A 301 10.97 0.68 5.12
CA MET A 301 11.24 -0.58 5.81
C MET A 301 10.85 -1.83 5.02
N GLY A 302 10.25 -1.68 3.83
CA GLY A 302 9.90 -2.81 2.97
C GLY A 302 8.59 -3.50 3.35
N PHE A 303 7.61 -2.77 3.88
CA PHE A 303 6.29 -3.30 4.19
C PHE A 303 5.60 -3.93 2.99
N LEU A 304 5.54 -3.22 1.86
CA LEU A 304 4.87 -3.71 0.67
C LEU A 304 5.57 -4.93 0.06
N GLN A 305 6.90 -5.01 0.15
CA GLN A 305 7.65 -6.21 -0.22
C GLN A 305 7.24 -7.42 0.63
N ALA A 306 7.23 -7.27 1.97
CA ALA A 306 6.86 -8.35 2.87
C ALA A 306 5.40 -8.79 2.66
N LEU A 307 4.50 -7.84 2.35
CA LEU A 307 3.10 -8.13 2.04
C LEU A 307 2.99 -8.96 0.75
N CYS A 308 3.62 -8.53 -0.35
CA CYS A 308 3.63 -9.30 -1.60
C CYS A 308 4.19 -10.70 -1.41
N GLN A 309 5.30 -10.86 -0.68
CA GLN A 309 5.88 -12.18 -0.39
C GLN A 309 4.90 -13.08 0.34
N THR A 310 4.17 -12.52 1.31
CA THR A 310 3.19 -13.25 2.11
C THR A 310 1.99 -13.66 1.26
N LEU A 311 1.49 -12.75 0.42
CA LEU A 311 0.41 -13.02 -0.53
C LEU A 311 0.81 -14.12 -1.53
N VAL A 312 2.00 -14.06 -2.12
CA VAL A 312 2.51 -15.09 -3.04
C VAL A 312 2.55 -16.45 -2.35
N THR A 313 3.03 -16.54 -1.11
CA THR A 313 3.04 -17.81 -0.38
C THR A 313 1.63 -18.38 -0.21
N TRP A 314 0.66 -17.57 0.21
CA TRP A 314 -0.65 -18.09 0.55
C TRP A 314 -1.59 -18.30 -0.64
N ILE A 315 -1.51 -17.43 -1.64
CA ILE A 315 -2.37 -17.46 -2.84
C ILE A 315 -1.82 -18.45 -3.86
N ILE A 316 -0.52 -18.42 -4.13
CA ILE A 316 0.10 -19.18 -5.23
C ILE A 316 0.73 -20.48 -4.73
N LYS A 317 1.55 -20.43 -3.67
CA LYS A 317 2.31 -21.61 -3.22
C LYS A 317 1.45 -22.59 -2.41
N ASN A 318 0.59 -22.08 -1.52
CA ASN A 318 -0.31 -22.86 -0.68
C ASN A 318 -1.70 -23.11 -1.31
N GLY A 319 -1.97 -22.47 -2.46
CA GLY A 319 -3.17 -22.69 -3.27
C GLY A 319 -3.21 -24.11 -3.84
N ASP A 320 -4.41 -24.65 -4.00
CA ASP A 320 -4.59 -26.03 -4.49
C ASP A 320 -4.45 -26.07 -6.03
N LYS A 321 -3.27 -26.48 -6.51
CA LYS A 321 -2.85 -26.43 -7.94
C LYS A 321 -3.70 -27.22 -8.96
N GLY A 322 -4.79 -27.85 -8.55
CA GLY A 322 -5.57 -28.74 -9.42
C GLY A 322 -7.10 -28.65 -9.31
N ARG A 323 -7.63 -27.90 -8.34
CA ARG A 323 -9.08 -27.69 -8.21
C ARG A 323 -9.34 -26.27 -7.74
N THR A 324 -10.03 -25.48 -8.55
CA THR A 324 -10.63 -24.22 -8.15
C THR A 324 -11.77 -24.50 -7.17
N SER A 325 -11.43 -24.86 -5.94
CA SER A 325 -12.43 -24.89 -4.87
C SER A 325 -12.97 -23.48 -4.68
N LYS A 326 -14.25 -23.36 -4.29
CA LYS A 326 -14.88 -22.06 -4.00
C LYS A 326 -14.03 -21.22 -3.04
N GLY A 327 -13.47 -21.86 -2.00
CA GLY A 327 -12.64 -21.17 -1.02
C GLY A 327 -11.27 -20.72 -1.53
N ASP A 328 -10.71 -21.36 -2.56
CA ASP A 328 -9.47 -20.93 -3.20
C ASP A 328 -9.72 -19.67 -4.04
N SER A 329 -10.83 -19.63 -4.79
CA SER A 329 -11.24 -18.42 -5.55
C SER A 329 -11.49 -17.22 -4.62
N GLU A 330 -12.20 -17.44 -3.52
CA GLU A 330 -12.48 -16.41 -2.52
C GLU A 330 -11.18 -15.89 -1.86
N ALA A 331 -10.25 -16.79 -1.53
CA ALA A 331 -8.94 -16.38 -1.03
C ALA A 331 -8.14 -15.53 -2.04
N ARG A 332 -8.14 -15.90 -3.33
CA ARG A 332 -7.52 -15.07 -4.38
C ARG A 332 -8.15 -13.69 -4.44
N HIS A 333 -9.48 -13.62 -4.43
CA HIS A 333 -10.22 -12.36 -4.44
C HIS A 333 -9.79 -11.44 -3.27
N PHE A 334 -9.84 -11.93 -2.03
CA PHE A 334 -9.39 -11.16 -0.87
C PHE A 334 -7.91 -10.76 -0.97
N GLY A 335 -7.07 -11.63 -1.51
CA GLY A 335 -5.67 -11.37 -1.78
C GLY A 335 -5.46 -10.19 -2.74
N HIS A 336 -6.20 -10.15 -3.84
CA HIS A 336 -6.15 -9.06 -4.82
C HIS A 336 -6.74 -7.76 -4.29
N LEU A 337 -7.82 -7.80 -3.50
CA LEU A 337 -8.32 -6.62 -2.80
C LEU A 337 -7.27 -6.05 -1.84
N THR A 338 -6.58 -6.93 -1.10
CA THR A 338 -5.51 -6.53 -0.18
C THR A 338 -4.34 -5.89 -0.95
N LEU A 339 -3.94 -6.47 -2.07
CA LEU A 339 -2.90 -5.93 -2.95
C LEU A 339 -3.28 -4.56 -3.52
N SER A 340 -4.51 -4.42 -4.02
CA SER A 340 -5.05 -3.15 -4.52
C SER A 340 -5.07 -2.08 -3.42
N ALA A 341 -5.54 -2.42 -2.22
CA ALA A 341 -5.50 -1.51 -1.07
C ALA A 341 -4.07 -1.09 -0.69
N ALA A 342 -3.10 -2.00 -0.83
CA ALA A 342 -1.69 -1.71 -0.60
C ALA A 342 -1.06 -0.82 -1.69
N LEU A 343 -1.48 -0.94 -2.95
CA LEU A 343 -1.05 -0.03 -4.01
C LEU A 343 -1.59 1.39 -3.81
N ARG A 344 -2.80 1.54 -3.26
CA ARG A 344 -3.32 2.88 -2.89
C ARG A 344 -2.48 3.60 -1.84
N LEU A 345 -1.68 2.89 -1.04
CA LEU A 345 -0.69 3.53 -0.15
C LEU A 345 0.39 4.28 -0.94
N LEU A 346 0.79 3.74 -2.10
CA LEU A 346 1.75 4.39 -2.99
C LEU A 346 1.15 5.65 -3.62
N GLU A 347 -0.14 5.61 -3.95
CA GLU A 347 -0.87 6.78 -4.46
C GLU A 347 -1.00 7.88 -3.40
N ALA A 348 -1.32 7.48 -2.15
CA ALA A 348 -1.46 8.39 -1.01
C ALA A 348 -0.16 9.11 -0.63
N GLU A 349 1.02 8.62 -1.04
CA GLU A 349 2.28 9.34 -0.83
C GLU A 349 2.24 10.73 -1.48
N GLY A 350 1.38 10.97 -2.49
CA GLY A 350 1.31 12.24 -3.24
C GLY A 350 2.65 12.62 -3.88
N SER A 351 3.59 11.67 -3.87
CA SER A 351 5.01 11.74 -4.15
C SER A 351 5.35 10.41 -4.83
N THR A 352 4.68 10.11 -5.96
CA THR A 352 5.05 9.02 -6.88
C THR A 352 6.50 9.09 -7.40
N GLN A 353 7.32 10.04 -6.91
CA GLN A 353 8.73 10.24 -7.21
C GLN A 353 9.65 10.36 -6.01
N GLY A 354 9.14 10.14 -4.79
CA GLY A 354 10.04 9.85 -3.70
C GLY A 354 10.92 8.66 -4.10
N ARG A 355 12.24 8.75 -3.91
CA ARG A 355 13.13 7.57 -3.98
C ARG A 355 12.53 6.38 -3.20
N GLN A 356 11.75 6.68 -2.16
CA GLN A 356 10.98 5.75 -1.34
C GLN A 356 9.89 5.03 -2.12
N PHE A 357 9.04 5.75 -2.86
CA PHE A 357 8.04 5.18 -3.77
C PHE A 357 8.65 4.15 -4.73
N ILE A 358 9.68 4.55 -5.48
CA ILE A 358 10.36 3.67 -6.45
C ILE A 358 10.96 2.46 -5.73
N THR A 359 11.60 2.68 -4.57
CA THR A 359 12.16 1.61 -3.75
C THR A 359 11.09 0.64 -3.27
N ALA A 360 9.94 1.15 -2.80
CA ALA A 360 8.85 0.34 -2.30
C ALA A 360 8.20 -0.48 -3.41
N LEU A 361 8.00 0.11 -4.59
CA LEU A 361 7.52 -0.60 -5.77
C LEU A 361 8.50 -1.68 -6.23
N CYS A 362 9.79 -1.35 -6.33
CA CYS A 362 10.81 -2.34 -6.62
C CYS A 362 10.80 -3.47 -5.58
N GLY A 363 10.57 -3.15 -4.31
CA GLY A 363 10.35 -4.11 -3.24
C GLY A 363 9.12 -4.98 -3.47
N MET A 364 7.99 -4.43 -3.95
CA MET A 364 6.81 -5.23 -4.31
C MET A 364 7.10 -6.20 -5.45
N VAL A 365 7.82 -5.75 -6.50
CA VAL A 365 8.25 -6.61 -7.62
C VAL A 365 9.15 -7.73 -7.11
N ASP A 366 10.16 -7.41 -6.29
CA ASP A 366 11.02 -8.41 -5.64
C ASP A 366 10.24 -9.36 -4.73
N GLY A 367 9.14 -8.86 -4.14
CA GLY A 367 8.23 -9.62 -3.30
C GLY A 367 7.24 -10.49 -4.08
N GLY A 368 7.21 -10.38 -5.41
CA GLY A 368 6.42 -11.20 -6.30
C GLY A 368 5.11 -10.57 -6.77
N LEU A 369 5.08 -9.24 -6.91
CA LEU A 369 3.93 -8.51 -7.49
C LEU A 369 3.54 -9.02 -8.89
N VAL A 370 4.51 -9.35 -9.74
CA VAL A 370 4.24 -9.80 -11.11
C VAL A 370 3.61 -11.20 -11.10
N GLU A 371 4.04 -12.08 -10.20
CA GLU A 371 3.44 -13.39 -9.95
C GLU A 371 1.98 -13.25 -9.53
N LEU A 372 1.68 -12.31 -8.62
CA LEU A 372 0.31 -12.03 -8.19
C LEU A 372 -0.54 -11.54 -9.35
N ILE A 373 -0.08 -10.56 -10.14
CA ILE A 373 -0.83 -10.07 -11.31
C ILE A 373 -1.13 -11.23 -12.27
N MET A 374 -0.12 -12.06 -12.56
CA MET A 374 -0.27 -13.20 -13.46
C MET A 374 -1.29 -14.23 -12.92
N ASP A 375 -1.26 -14.54 -11.63
CA ASP A 375 -2.24 -15.42 -10.97
C ASP A 375 -3.66 -14.83 -11.04
N GLY A 376 -3.82 -13.54 -10.74
CA GLY A 376 -5.11 -12.84 -10.82
C GLY A 376 -5.70 -12.86 -12.23
N MET A 377 -4.89 -12.59 -13.25
CA MET A 377 -5.32 -12.60 -14.66
C MET A 377 -5.71 -14.02 -15.14
N GLN A 378 -5.10 -15.07 -14.58
CA GLN A 378 -5.45 -16.47 -14.89
C GLN A 378 -6.68 -16.97 -14.14
N SER A 379 -6.91 -16.46 -12.93
CA SER A 379 -7.90 -17.03 -12.01
C SER A 379 -9.21 -16.24 -11.93
N ILE A 380 -9.21 -14.95 -12.27
CA ILE A 380 -10.40 -14.08 -12.21
C ILE A 380 -10.79 -13.67 -13.64
N PRO A 381 -11.93 -14.16 -14.17
CA PRO A 381 -12.43 -13.76 -15.48
C PRO A 381 -12.70 -12.25 -15.57
N ARG A 382 -12.50 -11.62 -16.74
CA ARG A 382 -12.72 -10.16 -16.95
C ARG A 382 -14.09 -9.67 -16.49
N ASN A 383 -15.13 -10.46 -16.72
CA ASN A 383 -16.52 -10.08 -16.42
C ASN A 383 -16.94 -10.34 -14.96
N HIS A 384 -16.01 -10.80 -14.10
CA HIS A 384 -16.28 -10.97 -12.69
C HIS A 384 -16.24 -9.61 -11.98
N GLU A 385 -17.12 -9.37 -11.00
CA GLU A 385 -17.15 -8.12 -10.21
C GLU A 385 -15.77 -7.81 -9.57
N ASP A 386 -15.01 -8.87 -9.30
CA ASP A 386 -13.70 -8.86 -8.66
C ASP A 386 -12.54 -8.51 -9.59
N SER A 387 -12.75 -8.50 -10.91
CA SER A 387 -11.70 -8.19 -11.88
C SER A 387 -11.14 -6.79 -11.69
N SER A 388 -11.95 -5.87 -11.14
CA SER A 388 -11.58 -4.48 -10.84
C SER A 388 -10.30 -4.38 -10.00
N ALA A 389 -10.07 -5.28 -9.04
CA ALA A 389 -8.88 -5.27 -8.19
C ALA A 389 -7.61 -5.68 -8.96
N VAL A 390 -7.73 -6.69 -9.83
CA VAL A 390 -6.65 -7.15 -10.71
C VAL A 390 -6.29 -6.06 -11.72
N TYR A 391 -7.29 -5.47 -12.38
CA TYR A 391 -7.09 -4.37 -13.31
C TYR A 391 -6.49 -3.14 -12.65
N THR A 392 -6.97 -2.74 -11.47
CA THR A 392 -6.36 -1.65 -10.70
C THR A 392 -4.87 -1.92 -10.46
N THR A 393 -4.53 -3.15 -10.07
CA THR A 393 -3.14 -3.57 -9.84
C THR A 393 -2.31 -3.51 -11.12
N LEU A 394 -2.85 -4.01 -12.24
CA LEU A 394 -2.17 -4.03 -13.52
C LEU A 394 -1.99 -2.63 -14.11
N PHE A 395 -3.02 -1.78 -14.05
CA PHE A 395 -2.94 -0.40 -14.50
C PHE A 395 -1.96 0.41 -13.65
N ALA A 396 -1.97 0.21 -12.33
CA ALA A 396 -0.95 0.79 -11.47
C ALA A 396 0.44 0.33 -11.93
N CYS A 397 0.69 -0.96 -12.10
CA CYS A 397 1.99 -1.46 -12.55
C CYS A 397 2.42 -0.90 -13.92
N THR A 398 1.48 -0.81 -14.87
CA THR A 398 1.73 -0.25 -16.20
C THR A 398 2.07 1.24 -16.12
N ALA A 399 1.31 2.01 -15.34
CA ALA A 399 1.58 3.43 -15.13
C ALA A 399 2.96 3.66 -14.48
N LEU A 400 3.48 2.67 -13.75
CA LEU A 400 4.78 2.72 -13.09
C LEU A 400 5.94 2.31 -14.00
N CYS A 401 5.66 1.76 -15.18
CA CYS A 401 6.68 1.51 -16.18
C CYS A 401 7.33 2.81 -16.70
N ILE A 402 6.78 3.99 -16.40
CA ILE A 402 7.47 5.27 -16.67
C ILE A 402 8.76 5.46 -15.88
N TYR A 403 9.02 4.64 -14.86
CA TYR A 403 10.26 4.69 -14.10
C TYR A 403 11.23 3.62 -14.59
N PRO A 404 12.43 4.00 -15.10
CA PRO A 404 13.40 3.06 -15.67
C PRO A 404 13.72 1.87 -14.75
N THR A 405 13.98 2.15 -13.47
CA THR A 405 14.34 1.12 -12.49
C THR A 405 13.21 0.15 -12.23
N SER A 406 11.98 0.64 -12.09
CA SER A 406 10.80 -0.18 -11.81
C SER A 406 10.44 -1.04 -13.01
N ALA A 407 10.39 -0.44 -14.19
CA ALA A 407 10.13 -1.15 -15.44
C ALA A 407 11.16 -2.24 -15.74
N MET A 408 12.45 -1.96 -15.52
CA MET A 408 13.51 -2.97 -15.67
C MET A 408 13.27 -4.16 -14.74
N ARG A 409 12.91 -3.92 -13.48
CA ARG A 409 12.60 -5.01 -12.54
C ARG A 409 11.35 -5.78 -12.94
N ILE A 410 10.31 -5.11 -13.42
CA ILE A 410 9.11 -5.76 -13.95
C ILE A 410 9.48 -6.65 -15.14
N CYS A 411 10.26 -6.13 -16.10
CA CYS A 411 10.73 -6.88 -17.26
C CYS A 411 11.56 -8.11 -16.88
N LEU A 412 12.53 -7.96 -15.97
CA LEU A 412 13.31 -9.09 -15.44
C LEU A 412 12.43 -10.13 -14.73
N SER A 413 11.41 -9.69 -13.99
CA SER A 413 10.47 -10.59 -13.34
C SER A 413 9.59 -11.33 -14.35
N LEU A 414 9.12 -10.65 -15.41
CA LEU A 414 8.39 -11.26 -16.52
C LEU A 414 9.25 -12.32 -17.23
N GLN A 415 10.50 -11.99 -17.55
CA GLN A 415 11.46 -12.92 -18.15
C GLN A 415 11.73 -14.13 -17.25
N ARG A 416 11.89 -13.93 -15.93
CA ARG A 416 12.06 -15.03 -14.96
C ARG A 416 10.87 -15.99 -14.97
N LEU A 417 9.64 -15.46 -15.05
CA LEU A 417 8.43 -16.27 -14.95
C LEU A 417 8.05 -16.96 -16.26
N ARG A 418 8.38 -16.37 -17.41
CA ARG A 418 7.84 -16.77 -18.72
C ARG A 418 8.88 -16.92 -19.82
N GLY A 419 10.17 -16.72 -19.51
CA GLY A 419 11.26 -16.67 -20.50
C GLY A 419 11.09 -15.51 -21.47
N ASP A 420 11.75 -15.58 -22.63
CA ASP A 420 11.71 -14.51 -23.66
C ASP A 420 10.33 -14.32 -24.31
N ARG A 421 9.42 -15.26 -24.11
CA ARG A 421 8.06 -15.25 -24.68
C ARG A 421 7.01 -14.71 -23.70
N TYR A 422 7.41 -13.87 -22.75
CA TYR A 422 6.51 -13.33 -21.72
C TYR A 422 5.33 -12.50 -22.26
N ILE A 423 5.44 -11.97 -23.48
CA ILE A 423 4.36 -11.24 -24.16
C ILE A 423 3.20 -12.18 -24.56
N ARG A 424 3.45 -13.49 -24.77
CA ARG A 424 2.40 -14.42 -25.22
C ARG A 424 1.30 -14.56 -24.16
N THR A 425 0.06 -14.50 -24.64
CA THR A 425 -1.18 -14.54 -23.85
C THR A 425 -1.83 -15.93 -23.79
N ASP A 426 -1.21 -16.94 -24.38
CA ASP A 426 -1.70 -18.33 -24.46
C ASP A 426 -2.08 -18.95 -23.11
N PHE A 427 -1.47 -18.47 -22.03
CA PHE A 427 -1.73 -18.94 -20.68
C PHE A 427 -3.00 -18.38 -20.03
N LEU A 428 -3.57 -17.31 -20.60
CA LEU A 428 -4.77 -16.64 -20.06
C LEU A 428 -6.06 -17.36 -20.47
N LYS A 429 -5.98 -18.34 -21.39
CA LYS A 429 -7.07 -19.27 -21.75
C LYS A 429 -8.41 -18.60 -22.10
N GLY A 430 -8.41 -17.37 -22.63
CA GLY A 430 -9.64 -16.69 -23.04
C GLY A 430 -10.37 -15.95 -21.92
N ASN A 431 -9.70 -15.62 -20.80
CA ASN A 431 -10.31 -14.89 -19.68
C ASN A 431 -10.67 -13.43 -20.00
N GLY A 432 -10.40 -12.93 -21.21
CA GLY A 432 -10.62 -11.54 -21.64
C GLY A 432 -9.51 -10.58 -21.20
N ASN A 433 -8.46 -11.13 -20.59
CA ASN A 433 -7.36 -10.46 -19.92
C ASN A 433 -6.14 -10.24 -20.85
N GLU A 434 -6.21 -10.72 -22.10
CA GLU A 434 -5.10 -10.78 -23.05
C GLU A 434 -4.54 -9.39 -23.38
N VAL A 435 -5.43 -8.45 -23.76
CA VAL A 435 -5.05 -7.08 -24.15
C VAL A 435 -4.32 -6.37 -23.00
N ALA A 436 -4.86 -6.46 -21.78
CA ALA A 436 -4.27 -5.81 -20.61
C ALA A 436 -2.87 -6.37 -20.28
N TRP A 437 -2.69 -7.70 -20.40
CA TRP A 437 -1.39 -8.33 -20.23
C TRP A 437 -0.39 -7.91 -21.30
N GLU A 438 -0.81 -7.88 -22.57
CA GLU A 438 0.02 -7.45 -23.70
C GLU A 438 0.48 -6.00 -23.53
N VAL A 439 -0.40 -5.10 -23.06
CA VAL A 439 -0.06 -3.71 -22.76
C VAL A 439 1.03 -3.64 -21.69
N LEU A 440 0.85 -4.30 -20.54
CA LEU A 440 1.86 -4.31 -19.46
C LEU A 440 3.21 -4.82 -19.97
N CYS A 441 3.21 -5.96 -20.66
CA CYS A 441 4.43 -6.57 -21.18
C CYS A 441 5.11 -5.66 -22.20
N SER A 442 4.36 -5.13 -23.15
CA SER A 442 4.89 -4.24 -24.20
C SER A 442 5.48 -2.96 -23.61
N GLU A 443 4.82 -2.36 -22.61
CA GLU A 443 5.35 -1.19 -21.90
C GLU A 443 6.62 -1.51 -21.12
N ALA A 444 6.64 -2.63 -20.38
CA ALA A 444 7.82 -3.07 -19.64
C ALA A 444 9.01 -3.38 -20.58
N SER A 445 8.77 -4.10 -21.67
CA SER A 445 9.78 -4.40 -22.69
C SER A 445 10.35 -3.13 -23.31
N ARG A 446 9.48 -2.20 -23.70
CA ARG A 446 9.88 -0.95 -24.36
C ARG A 446 10.73 -0.10 -23.43
N VAL A 447 10.31 0.05 -22.19
CA VAL A 447 11.06 0.82 -21.21
C VAL A 447 12.39 0.14 -20.86
N ALA A 448 12.40 -1.18 -20.73
CA ALA A 448 13.63 -1.93 -20.50
C ALA A 448 14.62 -1.75 -21.67
N ALA A 449 14.14 -1.77 -22.91
CA ALA A 449 14.95 -1.51 -24.10
C ALA A 449 15.53 -0.08 -24.10
N VAL A 450 14.71 0.93 -23.78
CA VAL A 450 15.17 2.33 -23.66
C VAL A 450 16.20 2.47 -22.53
N SER A 451 15.98 1.82 -21.39
CA SER A 451 16.85 1.89 -20.21
C SER A 451 18.16 1.13 -20.38
N GLY A 452 18.12 0.00 -21.10
CA GLY A 452 19.26 -0.88 -21.37
C GLY A 452 20.16 -0.37 -22.48
N SER A 453 19.69 0.56 -23.33
CA SER A 453 20.42 1.16 -24.46
C SER A 453 21.57 2.11 -24.06
N ARG A 454 22.25 1.84 -22.93
CA ARG A 454 23.46 2.55 -22.50
C ARG A 454 24.61 2.48 -23.52
N SER A 455 24.51 1.62 -24.54
CA SER A 455 25.58 1.20 -25.44
C SER A 455 25.43 1.59 -26.92
N GLY A 456 24.69 2.66 -27.25
CA GLY A 456 25.05 3.45 -28.45
C GLY A 456 24.17 3.36 -29.69
N ASN A 457 23.05 2.62 -29.72
CA ASN A 457 22.29 2.51 -30.97
C ASN A 457 21.43 3.74 -31.32
N PHE A 458 20.92 4.52 -30.35
CA PHE A 458 20.22 5.79 -30.65
C PHE A 458 20.30 6.80 -29.48
N PRO A 459 21.44 7.48 -29.27
CA PRO A 459 21.49 8.59 -28.32
C PRO A 459 20.63 9.74 -28.88
N VAL A 460 19.40 9.87 -28.36
CA VAL A 460 18.61 11.07 -28.61
C VAL A 460 19.34 12.25 -27.97
N ASN A 461 19.93 13.09 -28.81
CA ASN A 461 20.55 14.34 -28.40
C ASN A 461 19.43 15.37 -28.18
N ILE A 462 19.21 15.72 -26.91
CA ILE A 462 18.24 16.75 -26.54
C ILE A 462 18.92 18.13 -26.53
N CYS A 463 18.32 19.07 -27.24
CA CYS A 463 18.71 20.48 -27.26
C CYS A 463 17.44 21.33 -27.27
N ASP A 464 17.34 22.30 -26.36
CA ASP A 464 16.22 23.22 -26.25
C ASP A 464 16.31 24.41 -27.20
N ASN A 465 17.47 24.63 -27.85
CA ASN A 465 17.59 25.63 -28.90
C ASN A 465 16.90 25.13 -30.19
N PHE A 466 15.78 25.75 -30.56
CA PHE A 466 15.02 25.42 -31.77
C PHE A 466 15.78 25.62 -33.08
N ASN A 467 16.83 26.44 -33.09
CA ASN A 467 17.68 26.69 -34.24
C ASN A 467 18.90 25.74 -34.30
N CYS A 468 19.01 24.77 -33.38
CA CYS A 468 20.11 23.82 -33.31
C CYS A 468 20.32 23.11 -34.67
N ARG A 469 21.48 23.37 -35.30
CA ARG A 469 21.87 22.73 -36.57
C ARG A 469 22.44 21.34 -36.38
N SER A 470 22.87 20.99 -35.16
CA SER A 470 23.48 19.69 -34.85
C SER A 470 22.52 18.51 -35.07
N ASN A 471 21.21 18.75 -35.13
CA ASN A 471 20.21 17.74 -35.46
C ASN A 471 20.02 17.56 -36.98
N LYS A 472 20.75 18.29 -37.83
CA LYS A 472 20.61 18.27 -39.29
C LYS A 472 21.73 17.56 -40.04
N SER A 473 22.87 17.30 -39.42
CA SER A 473 24.00 16.65 -40.07
C SER A 473 24.03 15.15 -39.74
N GLU A 474 23.77 14.30 -40.73
CA GLU A 474 24.07 12.86 -40.68
C GLU A 474 25.58 12.57 -40.47
N GLU A 475 26.43 13.60 -40.62
CA GLU A 475 27.90 13.53 -40.56
C GLU A 475 28.54 13.59 -39.16
N THR A 476 27.86 13.25 -38.07
CA THR A 476 28.58 13.00 -36.79
C THR A 476 29.32 11.66 -36.83
N VAL A 477 30.43 11.63 -37.58
CA VAL A 477 31.34 10.50 -37.86
C VAL A 477 32.32 10.21 -36.69
N SER A 478 32.09 10.71 -35.48
CA SER A 478 32.94 10.35 -34.34
C SER A 478 32.09 10.08 -33.10
N GLY A 479 32.07 8.82 -32.65
CA GLY A 479 31.20 8.26 -31.61
C GLY A 479 31.34 8.82 -30.19
N VAL A 480 31.75 10.08 -30.02
CA VAL A 480 31.79 10.77 -28.74
C VAL A 480 30.43 11.42 -28.50
N GLN A 481 29.63 10.84 -27.60
CA GLN A 481 28.39 11.47 -27.14
C GLN A 481 28.72 12.82 -26.50
N ALA A 482 28.36 13.92 -27.17
CA ALA A 482 28.49 15.24 -26.59
C ALA A 482 27.63 15.31 -25.32
N LEU A 483 28.26 15.51 -24.16
CA LEU A 483 27.56 15.70 -22.89
C LEU A 483 26.65 16.93 -23.00
N THR A 484 25.35 16.72 -22.82
CA THR A 484 24.37 17.81 -22.78
C THR A 484 24.68 18.72 -21.58
N LYS A 485 24.58 20.03 -21.81
CA LYS A 485 24.87 21.06 -20.81
C LYS A 485 23.56 21.71 -20.37
N ALA A 486 23.25 21.63 -19.09
CA ALA A 486 22.11 22.34 -18.53
C ALA A 486 22.47 23.81 -18.26
N CYS A 487 21.50 24.72 -18.38
CA CYS A 487 21.68 26.09 -17.93
C CYS A 487 22.01 26.12 -16.43
N SER A 488 23.09 26.80 -16.04
CA SER A 488 23.52 26.87 -14.63
C SER A 488 22.54 27.63 -13.72
N GLY A 489 21.73 28.52 -14.30
CA GLY A 489 20.70 29.31 -13.62
C GLY A 489 19.45 28.48 -13.31
N CYS A 490 18.63 28.20 -14.33
CA CYS A 490 17.36 27.52 -14.12
C CYS A 490 17.46 25.99 -14.10
N ARG A 491 18.49 25.40 -14.71
CA ARG A 491 18.66 23.94 -14.90
C ARG A 491 17.51 23.21 -15.61
N SER A 492 16.48 23.93 -16.07
CA SER A 492 15.32 23.36 -16.78
C SER A 492 15.62 23.10 -18.26
N VAL A 493 16.45 23.94 -18.89
CA VAL A 493 16.84 23.80 -20.31
C VAL A 493 18.22 23.16 -20.49
N VAL A 494 18.40 22.46 -21.61
CA VAL A 494 19.60 21.71 -21.99
C VAL A 494 20.05 22.05 -23.40
N TYR A 495 21.36 22.07 -23.60
CA TYR A 495 21.99 22.39 -24.88
C TYR A 495 23.05 21.36 -25.23
N CYS A 496 23.16 21.05 -26.53
CA CYS A 496 24.25 20.21 -27.04
C CYS A 496 25.61 20.94 -27.02
N SER A 497 25.62 22.28 -27.01
CA SER A 497 26.83 23.10 -27.06
C SER A 497 26.65 24.46 -26.39
N LYS A 498 27.76 25.14 -26.08
CA LYS A 498 27.74 26.53 -25.59
C LYS A 498 27.19 27.51 -26.63
N ASN A 499 27.43 27.24 -27.92
CA ASN A 499 26.92 28.07 -29.01
C ASN A 499 25.39 28.01 -29.07
N CYS A 500 24.82 26.80 -28.95
CA CYS A 500 23.36 26.66 -28.91
C CYS A 500 22.74 27.34 -27.69
N GLN A 501 23.42 27.32 -26.55
CA GLN A 501 23.00 28.07 -25.36
C GLN A 501 23.02 29.59 -25.61
N ALA A 502 24.10 30.12 -26.18
CA ALA A 502 24.25 31.56 -26.43
C ALA A 502 23.20 32.08 -27.43
N GLU A 503 22.93 31.32 -28.49
CA GLU A 503 21.90 31.65 -29.47
C GLU A 503 20.50 31.66 -28.82
N ASP A 504 20.11 30.58 -28.15
CA ASP A 504 18.81 30.49 -27.48
C ASP A 504 18.66 31.54 -26.37
N TRP A 505 19.76 31.88 -25.67
CA TRP A 505 19.81 32.96 -24.69
C TRP A 505 19.41 34.30 -25.30
N SER A 506 19.95 34.65 -26.46
CA SER A 506 19.65 35.91 -27.15
C SER A 506 18.22 35.99 -27.68
N VAL A 507 17.66 34.84 -28.10
CA VAL A 507 16.35 34.79 -28.76
C VAL A 507 15.21 34.68 -27.76
N GLN A 508 15.34 33.84 -26.73
CA GLN A 508 14.19 33.43 -25.92
C GLN A 508 14.55 33.10 -24.47
N HIS A 509 15.60 32.32 -24.20
CA HIS A 509 15.82 31.77 -22.86
C HIS A 509 16.07 32.85 -21.79
N ARG A 510 16.65 34.00 -22.15
CA ARG A 510 16.94 35.07 -21.18
C ARG A 510 15.68 35.55 -20.44
N THR A 511 14.54 35.65 -21.11
CA THR A 511 13.28 36.09 -20.49
C THR A 511 12.64 35.00 -19.64
N GLU A 512 12.80 33.73 -20.03
CA GLU A 512 12.24 32.57 -19.33
C GLU A 512 13.07 32.15 -18.10
N CYS A 513 14.39 32.40 -18.12
CA CYS A 513 15.34 31.81 -17.17
C CYS A 513 15.00 32.16 -15.71
N ARG A 514 14.50 33.38 -15.46
CA ARG A 514 14.15 33.83 -14.12
C ARG A 514 13.01 33.01 -13.53
N GLU A 515 11.91 32.87 -14.26
CA GLU A 515 10.73 32.11 -13.83
C GLU A 515 11.05 30.61 -13.74
N ALA A 516 11.74 30.09 -14.75
CA ALA A 516 12.23 28.71 -14.76
C ALA A 516 13.08 28.36 -13.53
N ARG A 517 13.88 29.32 -13.05
CA ARG A 517 14.72 29.16 -11.86
C ARG A 517 13.89 29.13 -10.58
N VAL A 518 12.85 29.96 -10.47
CA VAL A 518 11.92 29.97 -9.33
C VAL A 518 11.19 28.62 -9.26
N ASP A 519 10.71 28.14 -10.39
CA ASP A 519 10.04 26.85 -10.48
C ASP A 519 10.98 25.70 -10.13
N TYR A 520 12.20 25.70 -10.67
CA TYR A 520 13.22 24.72 -10.32
C TYR A 520 13.54 24.73 -8.82
N ALA A 521 13.69 25.91 -8.20
CA ALA A 521 13.93 26.02 -6.76
C ALA A 521 12.75 25.49 -5.94
N THR A 522 11.52 25.79 -6.34
CA THR A 522 10.29 25.30 -5.71
C THR A 522 10.19 23.78 -5.79
N ILE A 523 10.54 23.21 -6.94
CA ILE A 523 10.56 21.76 -7.18
C ILE A 523 11.69 21.09 -6.37
N ALA A 524 12.87 21.70 -6.33
CA ALA A 524 14.04 21.20 -5.59
C ALA A 524 13.83 21.23 -4.07
N TYR A 525 13.17 22.25 -3.53
CA TYR A 525 12.82 22.36 -2.11
C TYR A 525 11.97 21.16 -1.66
N ASN A 526 11.08 20.68 -2.52
CA ASN A 526 10.24 19.52 -2.25
C ASN A 526 10.96 18.17 -2.43
N LEU A 527 12.30 18.16 -2.56
CA LEU A 527 13.14 16.98 -2.84
C LEU A 527 12.74 16.22 -4.12
N ARG A 528 12.10 16.91 -5.07
CA ARG A 528 11.53 16.32 -6.29
C ARG A 528 12.26 16.83 -7.52
N HIS A 529 13.56 16.60 -7.62
CA HIS A 529 14.29 17.04 -8.81
C HIS A 529 13.84 16.27 -10.05
N TYR A 530 13.52 16.94 -11.17
CA TYR A 530 13.36 16.29 -12.48
C TYR A 530 14.73 16.26 -13.18
N PRO A 531 15.51 15.17 -13.03
CA PRO A 531 16.85 15.16 -13.58
C PRO A 531 16.81 15.08 -15.11
N GLN A 532 17.82 15.67 -15.73
CA GLN A 532 17.97 15.64 -17.18
C GLN A 532 18.13 14.22 -17.74
N SER A 533 18.62 13.28 -16.92
CA SER A 533 18.62 11.85 -17.27
C SER A 533 17.20 11.29 -17.41
N LEU A 534 16.26 11.67 -16.53
CA LEU A 534 14.86 11.25 -16.62
C LEU A 534 14.17 11.96 -17.79
N ARG A 535 14.50 13.24 -18.06
CA ARG A 535 14.02 13.94 -19.26
C ARG A 535 14.44 13.26 -20.54
N ARG A 536 15.74 12.95 -20.68
CA ARG A 536 16.26 12.20 -21.82
C ARG A 536 15.56 10.86 -21.99
N PHE A 537 15.37 10.14 -20.87
CA PHE A 537 14.62 8.89 -20.85
C PHE A 537 13.18 9.06 -21.35
N HIS A 538 12.42 10.06 -20.88
CA HIS A 538 11.06 10.32 -21.35
C HIS A 538 11.01 10.65 -22.84
N VAL A 539 11.93 11.47 -23.36
CA VAL A 539 12.01 11.76 -24.80
C VAL A 539 12.30 10.49 -25.60
N GLN A 540 13.22 9.64 -25.15
CA GLN A 540 13.50 8.35 -25.79
C GLN A 540 12.29 7.40 -25.73
N LEU A 541 11.56 7.38 -24.61
CA LEU A 541 10.35 6.60 -24.46
C LEU A 541 9.26 7.06 -25.44
N ILE A 542 9.05 8.37 -25.57
CA ILE A 542 8.11 8.97 -26.53
C ILE A 542 8.54 8.63 -27.96
N HIS A 543 9.83 8.76 -28.29
CA HIS A 543 10.37 8.37 -29.60
C HIS A 543 10.11 6.90 -29.92
N SER A 544 10.36 6.01 -28.97
CA SER A 544 10.12 4.57 -29.13
C SER A 544 8.63 4.25 -29.31
N LYS A 545 7.75 4.85 -28.49
CA LYS A 545 6.29 4.70 -28.60
C LYS A 545 5.78 5.20 -29.95
N PHE A 546 6.20 6.40 -30.33
CA PHE A 546 5.77 7.04 -31.57
C PHE A 546 6.24 6.26 -32.80
N SER A 547 7.50 5.81 -32.82
CA SER A 547 8.03 5.00 -33.93
C SER A 547 7.24 3.71 -34.12
N GLY A 548 6.84 3.05 -33.02
CA GLY A 548 5.98 1.87 -33.08
C GLY A 548 4.55 2.19 -33.55
N ALA A 549 3.96 3.28 -33.04
CA ALA A 549 2.60 3.70 -33.41
C ALA A 549 2.49 4.15 -34.87
N MET A 550 3.51 4.81 -35.40
CA MET A 550 3.55 5.33 -36.77
C MET A 550 3.33 4.22 -37.81
N LEU A 551 3.93 3.03 -37.60
CA LEU A 551 3.76 1.87 -38.49
C LEU A 551 2.31 1.38 -38.56
N THR A 552 1.57 1.47 -37.46
CA THR A 552 0.15 1.09 -37.38
C THR A 552 -0.73 2.19 -37.95
N TRP A 553 -0.40 3.44 -37.63
CA TRP A 553 -1.18 4.61 -37.98
C TRP A 553 -1.26 4.84 -39.49
N GLU A 554 -0.16 4.66 -40.21
CA GLU A 554 -0.12 4.83 -41.67
C GLU A 554 -0.99 3.80 -42.40
N LYS A 555 -1.13 2.59 -41.85
CA LYS A 555 -2.03 1.57 -42.41
C LYS A 555 -3.51 1.93 -42.18
N GLY A 556 -3.83 2.57 -41.05
CA GLY A 556 -5.19 2.97 -40.69
C GLY A 556 -5.69 4.24 -41.40
N LEU A 557 -4.82 5.22 -41.63
CA LEU A 557 -5.15 6.49 -42.30
C LEU A 557 -5.75 6.31 -43.69
N HIS A 558 -5.37 5.26 -44.41
CA HIS A 558 -5.89 4.98 -45.75
C HIS A 558 -7.26 4.28 -45.77
N SER A 559 -7.76 3.79 -44.63
CA SER A 559 -8.97 2.96 -44.56
C SER A 559 -10.13 3.55 -43.75
N GLY A 560 -9.92 4.64 -43.00
CA GLY A 560 -10.95 5.25 -42.16
C GLY A 560 -11.74 6.42 -42.82
N PRO A 561 -12.92 6.77 -42.27
CA PRO A 561 -13.74 7.91 -42.73
C PRO A 561 -13.03 9.28 -42.62
N TRP A 562 -11.90 9.33 -41.91
CA TRP A 562 -11.02 10.49 -41.82
C TRP A 562 -10.15 10.73 -43.06
N GLY A 563 -10.11 9.80 -44.03
CA GLY A 563 -9.36 9.95 -45.27
C GLY A 563 -9.74 11.16 -46.14
N ARG A 564 -10.80 11.90 -45.80
CA ARG A 564 -11.20 13.15 -46.47
C ARG A 564 -10.77 14.44 -45.76
N LYS A 565 -10.31 14.40 -44.50
CA LYS A 565 -9.75 15.58 -43.80
C LYS A 565 -8.27 15.33 -43.52
N GLN A 566 -7.42 16.03 -44.27
CA GLN A 566 -5.94 15.97 -44.27
C GLN A 566 -5.26 16.50 -42.99
N THR A 567 -5.96 16.58 -41.85
CA THR A 567 -5.38 17.14 -40.63
C THR A 567 -4.53 16.09 -39.93
N VAL A 568 -3.21 16.28 -39.91
CA VAL A 568 -2.30 15.46 -39.09
C VAL A 568 -2.53 15.85 -37.63
N PRO A 569 -2.95 14.92 -36.76
CA PRO A 569 -3.18 15.17 -35.35
C PRO A 569 -1.86 15.33 -34.57
N ILE A 570 -1.97 16.01 -33.45
CA ILE A 570 -0.99 15.98 -32.35
C ILE A 570 -1.32 14.76 -31.50
N LEU A 571 -0.36 13.87 -31.34
CA LEU A 571 -0.52 12.68 -30.53
C LEU A 571 -0.19 13.00 -29.08
N VAL A 572 -1.07 12.62 -28.15
CA VAL A 572 -0.83 12.70 -26.72
C VAL A 572 -0.71 11.30 -26.17
N LEU A 573 0.49 10.97 -25.69
CA LEU A 573 0.84 9.70 -25.07
C LEU A 573 0.75 9.85 -23.56
N ASP A 574 -0.39 9.48 -22.99
CA ASP A 574 -0.48 9.19 -21.57
C ASP A 574 0.16 7.81 -21.29
N THR A 575 0.57 7.60 -20.05
CA THR A 575 1.09 6.34 -19.51
C THR A 575 0.34 5.09 -19.97
N VAL A 576 -0.99 5.18 -20.06
CA VAL A 576 -1.89 4.08 -20.46
C VAL A 576 -2.68 4.34 -21.75
N ASN A 577 -2.84 5.60 -22.15
CA ASN A 577 -3.73 5.97 -23.25
C ASN A 577 -2.98 6.75 -24.33
N THR A 578 -3.38 6.53 -25.58
CA THR A 578 -3.03 7.40 -26.70
C THR A 578 -4.27 8.18 -27.10
N SER A 579 -4.15 9.49 -27.20
CA SER A 579 -5.22 10.37 -27.66
C SER A 579 -4.73 11.22 -28.83
N GLU A 580 -5.64 11.53 -29.75
CA GLU A 580 -5.34 12.31 -30.95
C GLU A 580 -6.13 13.62 -30.87
N TYR A 581 -5.46 14.73 -31.13
CA TYR A 581 -6.08 16.06 -31.16
C TYR A 581 -5.77 16.75 -32.47
N SER A 582 -6.72 17.48 -33.04
CA SER A 582 -6.42 18.41 -34.11
C SER A 582 -5.52 19.54 -33.58
N TYR A 583 -4.85 20.26 -34.49
CA TYR A 583 -4.07 21.43 -34.11
C TYR A 583 -4.94 22.48 -33.42
N GLU A 584 -6.18 22.64 -33.88
CA GLU A 584 -7.17 23.58 -33.39
C GLU A 584 -7.72 23.17 -32.00
N ASP A 585 -7.92 21.87 -31.77
CA ASP A 585 -8.50 21.36 -30.51
C ASP A 585 -7.46 21.25 -29.38
N TYR A 586 -6.19 21.02 -29.72
CA TYR A 586 -5.13 20.74 -28.76
C TYR A 586 -4.97 21.80 -27.64
N PRO A 587 -5.00 23.12 -27.92
CA PRO A 587 -4.90 24.15 -26.88
C PRO A 587 -6.01 24.06 -25.81
N TYR A 588 -7.23 23.67 -26.20
CA TYR A 588 -8.36 23.54 -25.27
C TYR A 588 -8.17 22.38 -24.29
N HIS A 589 -7.48 21.32 -24.71
CA HIS A 589 -7.26 20.13 -23.88
C HIS A 589 -6.06 20.25 -22.94
N GLN A 590 -5.02 20.98 -23.34
CA GLN A 590 -3.76 21.04 -22.58
C GLN A 590 -3.63 22.23 -21.64
N ARG A 591 -4.71 23.01 -21.45
CA ARG A 591 -4.71 24.27 -20.70
C ARG A 591 -3.52 25.16 -21.08
N LEU A 592 -3.06 25.09 -22.33
CA LEU A 592 -2.13 26.06 -22.90
C LEU A 592 -2.91 27.37 -22.96
N ALA A 593 -2.33 28.44 -22.43
CA ALA A 593 -3.05 29.65 -22.10
C ALA A 593 -3.45 30.48 -23.33
N ILE A 594 -4.36 29.99 -24.19
CA ILE A 594 -5.00 30.83 -25.21
C ILE A 594 -6.45 30.35 -25.45
N PRO A 595 -7.48 31.02 -24.89
CA PRO A 595 -8.81 30.98 -25.46
C PRO A 595 -8.80 31.81 -26.76
N PRO A 596 -9.14 31.23 -27.93
CA PRO A 596 -9.07 31.94 -29.21
C PRO A 596 -10.09 33.08 -29.36
N ASN A 597 -11.04 33.22 -28.42
CA ASN A 597 -12.12 34.21 -28.49
C ASN A 597 -11.86 35.50 -27.69
N GLY A 598 -10.61 35.83 -27.34
CA GLY A 598 -10.30 37.11 -26.68
C GLY A 598 -10.96 37.31 -25.30
N SER A 599 -11.55 36.27 -24.73
CA SER A 599 -12.03 36.27 -23.35
C SER A 599 -10.82 36.33 -22.43
N LYS A 600 -10.47 37.55 -22.03
CA LYS A 600 -9.43 37.85 -21.04
C LYS A 600 -9.89 37.36 -19.67
N SER A 601 -9.91 36.05 -19.45
CA SER A 601 -9.91 35.51 -18.08
C SER A 601 -8.58 35.94 -17.45
N LYS A 602 -8.65 36.96 -16.59
CA LYS A 602 -7.50 37.70 -16.03
C LYS A 602 -6.63 36.89 -15.04
N THR A 603 -6.83 35.58 -14.90
CA THR A 603 -6.21 34.80 -13.81
C THR A 603 -5.32 33.65 -14.25
N HIS A 604 -5.15 33.38 -15.55
CA HIS A 604 -4.19 32.36 -15.99
C HIS A 604 -2.79 32.96 -16.12
N THR A 605 -1.93 32.69 -15.13
CA THR A 605 -0.49 32.88 -15.26
C THR A 605 0.02 31.96 -16.37
N VAL A 606 0.42 32.55 -17.50
CA VAL A 606 1.08 31.84 -18.61
C VAL A 606 2.34 31.16 -18.06
N HIS A 607 2.50 29.86 -18.28
CA HIS A 607 3.69 29.16 -17.82
C HIS A 607 4.87 29.57 -18.72
N TYR A 608 6.06 29.80 -18.17
CA TYR A 608 7.24 30.28 -18.90
C TYR A 608 7.73 29.37 -20.05
N PHE A 609 7.14 28.18 -20.20
CA PHE A 609 7.42 27.25 -21.30
C PHE A 609 6.30 27.19 -22.36
N ASP A 610 5.19 27.88 -22.16
CA ASP A 610 4.09 27.89 -23.13
C ASP A 610 4.56 28.52 -24.44
N ALA A 611 5.38 29.58 -24.40
CA ALA A 611 5.99 30.17 -25.60
C ALA A 611 6.86 29.17 -26.38
N ARG A 612 7.51 28.21 -25.71
CA ARG A 612 8.28 27.15 -26.38
C ARG A 612 7.36 26.08 -26.98
N ALA A 613 6.30 25.70 -26.28
CA ALA A 613 5.29 24.78 -26.80
C ALA A 613 4.60 25.37 -28.04
N ASP A 614 4.16 26.63 -27.96
CA ASP A 614 3.57 27.38 -29.08
C ASP A 614 4.49 27.41 -30.29
N ARG A 615 5.79 27.62 -30.08
CA ARG A 615 6.77 27.58 -31.16
C ARG A 615 6.86 26.19 -31.81
N ILE A 616 6.84 25.11 -31.03
CA ILE A 616 6.79 23.74 -31.59
C ILE A 616 5.52 23.56 -32.42
N LEU A 617 4.38 24.02 -31.91
CA LEU A 617 3.08 23.91 -32.58
C LEU A 617 3.05 24.71 -33.89
N GLN A 618 3.57 25.94 -33.91
CA GLN A 618 3.68 26.74 -35.12
C GLN A 618 4.60 26.11 -36.17
N GLU A 619 5.74 25.55 -35.75
CA GLU A 619 6.66 24.85 -36.65
C GLU A 619 6.07 23.53 -37.17
N PHE A 620 5.25 22.86 -36.36
CA PHE A 620 4.46 21.71 -36.78
C PHE A 620 3.43 22.08 -37.84
N TYR A 621 2.63 23.11 -37.61
CA TYR A 621 1.64 23.59 -38.57
C TYR A 621 2.29 23.92 -39.93
N LYS A 622 3.42 24.66 -39.92
CA LYS A 622 4.18 25.01 -41.13
C LYS A 622 4.97 23.85 -41.75
N GLY A 623 5.16 22.76 -41.01
CA GLY A 623 6.07 21.66 -41.34
C GLY A 623 5.38 20.33 -41.64
N MET A 624 4.07 20.26 -41.46
CA MET A 624 3.28 19.03 -41.48
C MET A 624 3.46 18.24 -42.79
N GLU A 625 3.39 18.94 -43.94
CA GLU A 625 3.60 18.38 -45.28
C GLU A 625 5.03 17.89 -45.49
N ARG A 626 6.00 18.47 -44.79
CA ARG A 626 7.42 18.08 -44.81
C ARG A 626 7.74 16.96 -43.83
N GLY A 627 6.73 16.24 -43.36
CA GLY A 627 6.88 15.12 -42.43
C GLY A 627 7.18 15.51 -41.00
N ILE A 628 6.92 16.77 -40.59
CA ILE A 628 7.03 17.15 -39.17
C ILE A 628 5.84 16.58 -38.39
N ARG A 629 6.14 16.04 -37.21
CA ARG A 629 5.14 15.46 -36.29
C ARG A 629 5.40 15.96 -34.88
N VAL A 630 4.34 16.10 -34.08
CA VAL A 630 4.45 16.48 -32.67
C VAL A 630 3.74 15.44 -31.83
N VAL A 631 4.42 15.03 -30.77
CA VAL A 631 3.88 14.11 -29.77
C VAL A 631 4.12 14.71 -28.40
N GLU A 632 3.13 14.71 -27.54
CA GLU A 632 3.27 15.06 -26.13
C GLU A 632 3.16 13.81 -25.26
N GLY A 633 4.21 13.49 -24.52
CA GLY A 633 4.15 12.48 -23.47
C GLY A 633 3.72 13.11 -22.15
N ILE A 634 2.78 12.47 -21.45
CA ILE A 634 2.36 12.85 -20.10
C ILE A 634 2.83 11.78 -19.12
N HIS A 635 3.67 12.18 -18.18
CA HIS A 635 4.28 11.29 -17.20
C HIS A 635 3.94 11.75 -15.79
N ARG A 636 3.42 10.85 -14.96
CA ARG A 636 3.19 11.16 -13.54
C ARG A 636 4.52 11.49 -12.84
N PHE A 637 4.54 12.59 -12.09
CA PHE A 637 5.69 13.12 -11.37
C PHE A 637 5.29 13.59 -9.98
N GLY A 638 5.17 12.68 -9.02
CA GLY A 638 4.67 13.02 -7.70
C GLY A 638 3.17 13.30 -7.72
N ASN A 639 2.79 14.47 -7.22
CA ASN A 639 1.47 15.08 -7.36
C ASN A 639 1.43 16.10 -8.53
N LYS A 640 2.36 15.96 -9.47
CA LYS A 640 2.47 16.76 -10.69
C LYS A 640 2.47 15.81 -11.88
N GLU A 641 2.37 16.39 -13.07
CA GLU A 641 2.63 15.69 -14.33
C GLU A 641 3.79 16.40 -15.03
N ILE A 642 4.63 15.62 -15.70
CA ILE A 642 5.56 16.14 -16.70
C ILE A 642 4.91 15.98 -18.06
N PHE A 643 4.73 17.11 -18.72
CA PHE A 643 4.33 17.19 -20.11
C PHE A 643 5.60 17.34 -20.93
N THR A 644 5.90 16.39 -21.81
CA THR A 644 7.07 16.41 -22.68
C THR A 644 6.63 16.41 -24.13
N MET A 645 6.65 17.58 -24.73
CA MET A 645 6.38 17.76 -26.15
C MET A 645 7.66 17.47 -26.95
N VAL A 646 7.55 16.60 -27.94
CA VAL A 646 8.66 16.18 -28.80
C VAL A 646 8.27 16.42 -30.25
N LYS A 647 9.13 17.16 -30.94
CA LYS A 647 9.01 17.44 -32.37
C LYS A 647 9.87 16.44 -33.13
N PHE A 648 9.24 15.70 -34.03
CA PHE A 648 9.90 14.72 -34.89
C PHE A 648 9.96 15.19 -36.34
N LYS A 649 10.96 14.70 -37.07
CA LYS A 649 11.00 14.73 -38.53
C LYS A 649 10.99 13.31 -39.06
N ARG A 650 10.05 13.01 -39.95
CA ARG A 650 10.06 11.77 -40.72
C ARG A 650 11.27 11.77 -41.66
N VAL A 651 12.06 10.72 -41.58
CA VAL A 651 13.21 10.47 -42.48
C VAL A 651 12.85 9.38 -43.50
N SER A 652 12.11 8.36 -43.06
CA SER A 652 11.53 7.31 -43.91
C SER A 652 10.20 6.83 -43.32
N ASP A 653 9.56 5.85 -43.96
CA ASP A 653 8.27 5.30 -43.53
C ASP A 653 8.30 4.64 -42.15
N SER A 654 9.47 4.20 -41.70
CA SER A 654 9.66 3.55 -40.40
C SER A 654 10.59 4.31 -39.47
N HIS A 655 11.14 5.45 -39.91
CA HIS A 655 12.16 6.18 -39.16
C HIS A 655 11.82 7.64 -38.95
N VAL A 656 11.87 8.05 -37.68
CA VAL A 656 11.71 9.44 -37.24
C VAL A 656 12.90 9.85 -36.40
N THR A 657 13.32 11.11 -36.57
CA THR A 657 14.37 11.73 -35.77
C THR A 657 13.79 12.81 -34.87
N VAL A 658 14.32 12.91 -33.65
CA VAL A 658 13.94 13.97 -32.71
C VAL A 658 14.62 15.27 -33.13
N LEU A 659 13.84 16.28 -33.46
CA LEU A 659 14.36 17.62 -33.80
C LEU A 659 14.50 18.51 -32.57
N SER A 660 13.52 18.48 -31.68
CA SER A 660 13.52 19.27 -30.44
C SER A 660 12.55 18.66 -29.44
N SER A 661 12.72 18.98 -28.16
CA SER A 661 11.77 18.59 -27.12
C SER A 661 11.66 19.69 -26.08
N VAL A 662 10.49 19.87 -25.48
CA VAL A 662 10.25 20.78 -24.36
C VAL A 662 9.54 19.99 -23.28
N SER A 663 10.01 20.11 -22.04
CA SER A 663 9.34 19.50 -20.89
C SER A 663 8.91 20.57 -19.91
N ARG A 664 7.66 20.49 -19.44
CA ARG A 664 7.12 21.34 -18.37
C ARG A 664 6.53 20.48 -17.27
N ILE A 665 6.59 20.98 -16.04
CA ILE A 665 5.99 20.33 -14.87
C ILE A 665 4.71 21.09 -14.55
N GLY A 666 3.57 20.43 -14.74
CA GLY A 666 2.26 21.00 -14.47
C GLY A 666 1.60 20.38 -13.24
N PRO A 667 0.50 20.98 -12.72
CA PRO A 667 -0.35 20.28 -11.77
C PRO A 667 -0.85 18.96 -12.37
N LEU A 668 -1.19 17.98 -11.53
CA LEU A 668 -2.02 16.86 -11.97
C LEU A 668 -3.27 17.43 -12.64
N ARG A 669 -3.61 16.95 -13.84
CA ARG A 669 -4.96 17.14 -14.39
C ARG A 669 -5.94 16.68 -13.31
N SER A 670 -6.68 17.63 -12.77
CA SER A 670 -7.49 17.44 -11.56
C SER A 670 -8.49 16.31 -11.79
N GLU A 671 -8.68 15.45 -10.78
CA GLU A 671 -9.74 14.41 -10.74
C GLU A 671 -11.18 15.00 -10.86
N THR A 672 -11.30 16.32 -11.02
CA THR A 672 -12.54 17.06 -11.22
C THR A 672 -13.17 16.85 -12.60
N GLU A 673 -12.47 16.30 -13.59
CA GLU A 673 -13.15 15.59 -14.66
C GLU A 673 -13.49 14.20 -14.11
N ASP A 674 -14.74 14.03 -13.63
CA ASP A 674 -15.28 12.82 -13.00
C ASP A 674 -14.33 11.61 -13.15
N SER A 675 -13.49 11.39 -12.14
CA SER A 675 -12.60 10.23 -12.13
C SER A 675 -13.38 8.93 -12.27
N GLU A 676 -14.65 8.91 -11.84
CA GLU A 676 -15.61 7.83 -12.11
C GLU A 676 -15.98 7.72 -13.59
N THR A 677 -16.25 8.83 -14.29
CA THR A 677 -16.54 8.82 -15.74
C THR A 677 -15.31 8.41 -16.56
N VAL A 678 -14.10 8.81 -16.15
CA VAL A 678 -12.85 8.39 -16.82
C VAL A 678 -12.52 6.93 -16.52
N LEU A 679 -12.67 6.45 -15.27
CA LEU A 679 -12.45 5.04 -14.92
C LEU A 679 -13.54 4.12 -15.47
N ALA A 680 -14.80 4.55 -15.49
CA ALA A 680 -15.92 3.84 -16.13
C ALA A 680 -15.70 3.77 -17.64
N LYS A 681 -15.36 4.88 -18.31
CA LYS A 681 -14.97 4.86 -19.74
C LYS A 681 -13.77 3.95 -20.01
N ARG A 682 -12.79 3.90 -19.10
CA ARG A 682 -11.61 3.01 -19.15
C ARG A 682 -11.92 1.52 -18.90
N ALA A 683 -13.06 1.19 -18.30
CA ALA A 683 -13.49 -0.19 -18.06
C ALA A 683 -14.42 -0.72 -19.17
N THR A 684 -15.17 0.17 -19.83
CA THR A 684 -16.02 -0.17 -21.00
C THR A 684 -15.26 -0.30 -22.32
N LEU A 685 -14.04 0.24 -22.41
CA LEU A 685 -13.07 -0.06 -23.48
C LEU A 685 -12.18 -1.22 -23.02
#